data_AF-A0A7L5RSC0-F1
#
_entry.id   AF-A0A7L5RSC0-F1
#
_cell.length_a   1.000
_cell.length_b   1.000
_cell.length_c   1.000
_cell.angle_alpha   90.00
_cell.angle_beta   90.00
_cell.angle_gamma   90.00
#
_symmetry.space_group_name_H-M   'P 1'
#
loop_
_entity.id
_entity.type
_entity.pdbx_description
1 polymer ?
#
loop_
_entity_poly.entity_id
_entity_poly.type
_entity_poly.pdbx_seq_one_letter_code
_entity_poly.pdbx_strand_id
1 'polypeptide(L)'
;MKGCDPLVSVVIPAFKREYIESVLTSVFAQTYTALEVVICNDSPTSHVADAIERVRWRSPFPIRHFKNETALGELDNTVKAIRLAQGKYIKFLHDDDLLEPDCIRELVTVMENEPDIVLASSRRQRIDEHGEPLPDILASCFPFAGDVIIDGKELVSFLADHTINFIGEPSCILARRDDVLGIADQLMSLNGKAIHWVGDLALYAKLLQRGNLAFLSTRLTRFRVSRQQFSQQGRDQPGIGAQGHEDFRQAIRDLGWYRASGDNRFVRVAPITQLKARVFKPINVLSAIQRAGGLGSVPLSAWLGERWPKDVQQGLIDQRLQANAGGPRIAVVVLDGKGEVEAVERTLLSLENKNRYRNLDVWVLSPVALPGVEGRAEVLPLADGQEVAALNAAAVSSTADWLLTVEAGVEFTTSGLLIAALDLLGAPDSCLAVYADELMRLEDGEHGIALRPDLNLDLLLSFPAGLSRHWLLRRDVLLEQGGFAAECDEAFELDYQLRLIECHGLACIGHISEPLLTSDAFALRDSLQERAVIERYLQARGYQQARVSSRLPGRYELDYGHAQLGSVSILIVVQDRLPQIQRCMETLLEHTGYTNYEVLLLDHGNQAPEMREWLAGVEAMGADQLRVFRFGSALSRSALCNQAAQQARGDFLLWLGDGAGVMDNDWLQQLLNHGQRSEVGAVGGKLLSADGKVRHAGFLLGLCGPAGRAFEGASFDDPGYMQRLQVEQNYSALSGECLMIHREVFQQVGGFDEAPLLAPWLDVDLCLRLQQAGYLNVWTPRVQLLMEAASEVPATSEQEDAMYARWLPLLARDPAYNPGFSLQTDQGFKLADPQLSWQPLQSWRPLPVVLGHYADRQGCGHYRVIQPFNTVRDAGLIDGYLSMELLSPAELERYTPDVILLQRQVGEAQQEALRRIKDFSKAFKVFELDDYLPNLPLKSIYRQHMPKDILRSLRRSLGHVDRFVVSTQPLAEAFSGLHRDIRVIENRLPLDWWLGLRSERRTGSKPRVGWAGGVGHTGDLELIVDVVRELAEEVEWVFFGMCPDSLRPYIHEFHVGVPIHQYPAMLAGLNLDLALAPVEQNLFNECKSNLRLLEYGACGFPVICSDVRCYQDDRLPVMRVKNRFKDWVDAIRAHIHDLDAAANAGDALRAAVQRDWMLEGGNLEDWRKAWLPD
;
A
#
# COMPACT_ATOMS: atom_id res chain seq x y z
N MET A 1 -6.45 26.99 43.02
CA MET A 1 -7.02 28.31 42.71
C MET A 1 -7.77 28.16 41.39
N LYS A 2 -9.10 28.35 41.37
CA LYS A 2 -9.87 28.42 40.11
C LYS A 2 -9.49 29.74 39.43
N GLY A 3 -8.53 29.70 38.52
CA GLY A 3 -8.27 30.80 37.59
C GLY A 3 -9.51 31.00 36.71
N CYS A 4 -9.84 32.25 36.41
CA CYS A 4 -10.92 32.56 35.48
C CYS A 4 -10.49 32.06 34.09
N ASP A 5 -11.21 31.10 33.52
CA ASP A 5 -10.93 30.59 32.17
C ASP A 5 -10.92 31.75 31.14
N PRO A 6 -9.95 31.83 30.23
CA PRO A 6 -9.85 32.94 29.29
C PRO A 6 -11.06 32.99 28.33
N LEU A 7 -11.62 34.18 28.13
CA LEU A 7 -12.73 34.37 27.19
C LEU A 7 -12.30 34.03 25.75
N VAL A 8 -13.10 33.23 25.04
CA VAL A 8 -12.92 32.92 23.61
C VAL A 8 -14.08 33.56 22.83
N SER A 9 -13.75 34.32 21.79
CA SER A 9 -14.75 34.84 20.85
C SER A 9 -14.87 33.89 19.66
N VAL A 10 -16.05 33.28 19.49
CA VAL A 10 -16.39 32.52 18.28
C VAL A 10 -16.83 33.52 17.21
N VAL A 11 -15.99 33.68 16.18
CA VAL A 11 -16.19 34.65 15.10
C VAL A 11 -16.82 33.96 13.89
N ILE A 12 -18.03 34.40 13.53
CA ILE A 12 -18.84 33.82 12.46
C ILE A 12 -19.13 34.89 11.38
N PRO A 13 -18.42 34.86 10.24
CA PRO A 13 -18.82 35.62 9.05
C PRO A 13 -20.00 34.88 8.39
N ALA A 14 -21.21 35.42 8.52
CA ALA A 14 -22.43 34.77 8.06
C ALA A 14 -22.95 35.36 6.73
N PHE A 15 -23.34 34.47 5.81
CA PHE A 15 -23.99 34.77 4.54
C PHE A 15 -25.07 33.73 4.21
N LYS A 16 -24.81 32.44 4.47
CA LYS A 16 -25.67 31.30 4.17
C LYS A 16 -26.76 31.12 5.23
N ARG A 17 -28.00 30.95 4.77
CA ARG A 17 -29.16 30.70 5.64
C ARG A 17 -29.19 29.29 6.21
N GLU A 18 -28.81 28.31 5.40
CA GLU A 18 -29.21 26.90 5.57
C GLU A 18 -28.65 26.24 6.82
N TYR A 19 -27.42 26.58 7.22
CA TYR A 19 -26.70 25.86 8.26
C TYR A 19 -26.55 26.62 9.58
N ILE A 20 -26.90 27.91 9.61
CA ILE A 20 -26.58 28.79 10.74
C ILE A 20 -27.15 28.29 12.09
N GLU A 21 -28.34 27.67 12.08
CA GLU A 21 -28.93 27.09 13.30
C GLU A 21 -28.12 25.89 13.82
N SER A 22 -27.62 25.05 12.91
CA SER A 22 -26.76 23.91 13.25
C SER A 22 -25.39 24.36 13.75
N VAL A 23 -24.81 25.38 13.11
CA VAL A 23 -23.55 26.01 13.54
C VAL A 23 -23.68 26.54 14.96
N LEU A 24 -24.72 27.34 15.24
CA LEU A 24 -24.96 27.88 16.58
C LEU A 24 -25.23 26.78 17.61
N THR A 25 -25.99 25.74 17.24
CA THR A 25 -26.22 24.60 18.13
C THR A 25 -24.92 23.88 18.49
N SER A 26 -23.99 23.73 17.53
CA SER A 26 -22.66 23.15 17.79
C SER A 26 -21.81 24.03 18.72
N VAL A 27 -21.98 25.36 18.66
CA VAL A 27 -21.36 26.30 19.59
C VAL A 27 -22.00 26.18 20.97
N PHE A 28 -23.32 26.05 21.08
CA PHE A 28 -24.01 25.91 22.36
C PHE A 28 -23.68 24.60 23.08
N ALA A 29 -23.30 23.56 22.32
CA ALA A 29 -22.85 22.28 22.85
C ALA A 29 -21.41 22.31 23.40
N GLN A 30 -20.68 23.42 23.25
CA GLN A 30 -19.31 23.52 23.73
C GLN A 30 -19.23 23.37 25.24
N THR A 31 -18.33 22.53 25.71
CA THR A 31 -18.10 22.27 27.13
C THR A 31 -17.25 23.36 27.79
N TYR A 32 -16.60 24.22 27.00
CA TYR A 32 -15.87 25.39 27.48
C TYR A 32 -16.83 26.55 27.78
N THR A 33 -16.84 27.07 29.01
CA THR A 33 -17.92 27.95 29.48
C THR A 33 -17.68 29.44 29.26
N ALA A 34 -16.42 29.88 29.05
CA ALA A 34 -16.08 31.29 28.88
C ALA A 34 -16.09 31.67 27.38
N LEU A 35 -17.28 31.74 26.78
CA LEU A 35 -17.47 32.07 25.35
C LEU A 35 -18.31 33.34 25.14
N GLU A 36 -18.04 34.03 24.02
CA GLU A 36 -18.99 34.90 23.34
C GLU A 36 -19.10 34.51 21.85
N VAL A 37 -20.25 34.77 21.22
CA VAL A 37 -20.45 34.55 19.79
C VAL A 37 -20.61 35.89 19.08
N VAL A 38 -19.73 36.17 18.12
CA VAL A 38 -19.73 37.41 17.33
C VAL A 38 -20.05 37.07 15.88
N ILE A 39 -21.26 37.44 15.44
CA ILE A 39 -21.78 37.13 14.11
C ILE A 39 -21.85 38.42 13.29
N CYS A 40 -21.10 38.48 12.19
CA CYS A 40 -21.22 39.56 11.22
C CYS A 40 -21.90 39.04 9.96
N ASN A 41 -23.06 39.62 9.64
CA ASN A 41 -24.01 39.09 8.68
C ASN A 41 -24.01 39.95 7.40
N ASP A 42 -23.57 39.33 6.30
CA ASP A 42 -23.53 39.86 4.93
C ASP A 42 -24.72 39.40 4.07
N SER A 43 -25.66 38.65 4.64
CA SER A 43 -26.82 38.17 3.87
C SER A 43 -27.71 39.34 3.40
N PRO A 44 -28.16 39.33 2.13
CA PRO A 44 -28.98 40.41 1.59
C PRO A 44 -30.41 40.44 2.16
N THR A 45 -30.82 39.40 2.89
CA THR A 45 -32.19 39.20 3.41
C THR A 45 -32.23 39.26 4.94
N SER A 46 -33.40 39.04 5.56
CA SER A 46 -33.51 38.90 7.02
C SER A 46 -33.20 37.48 7.52
N HIS A 47 -33.03 36.51 6.63
CA HIS A 47 -33.12 35.09 6.99
C HIS A 47 -32.07 34.60 7.99
N VAL A 48 -30.84 35.09 7.91
CA VAL A 48 -29.80 34.77 8.90
C VAL A 48 -30.16 35.37 10.26
N ALA A 49 -30.69 36.59 10.30
CA ALA A 49 -31.14 37.24 11.53
C ALA A 49 -32.32 36.47 12.16
N ASP A 50 -33.30 36.06 11.34
CA ASP A 50 -34.45 35.29 11.78
C ASP A 50 -34.04 33.93 12.39
N ALA A 51 -33.07 33.26 11.76
CA ALA A 51 -32.52 32.00 12.24
C ALA A 51 -31.77 32.14 13.58
N ILE A 52 -30.98 33.22 13.73
CA ILE A 52 -30.30 33.53 15.00
C ILE A 52 -31.35 33.72 16.11
N GLU A 53 -32.38 34.53 15.89
CA GLU A 53 -33.41 34.80 16.91
C GLU A 53 -34.18 33.54 17.32
N ARG A 54 -34.46 32.61 16.38
CA ARG A 54 -35.12 31.33 16.69
C ARG A 54 -34.37 30.47 17.71
N VAL A 55 -33.04 30.50 17.68
CA VAL A 55 -32.19 29.67 18.55
C VAL A 55 -31.54 30.46 19.69
N ARG A 56 -31.64 31.80 19.69
CA ARG A 56 -30.98 32.70 20.64
C ARG A 56 -31.30 32.38 22.10
N TRP A 57 -32.55 32.01 22.39
CA TRP A 57 -33.01 31.65 23.73
C TRP A 57 -32.37 30.37 24.28
N ARG A 58 -31.82 29.51 23.41
CA ARG A 58 -31.11 28.27 23.79
C ARG A 58 -29.64 28.51 24.10
N SER A 59 -29.11 29.70 23.78
CA SER A 59 -27.68 29.98 23.91
C SER A 59 -27.28 30.11 25.38
N PRO A 60 -26.31 29.30 25.86
CA PRO A 60 -25.71 29.51 27.17
C PRO A 60 -24.70 30.68 27.16
N PHE A 61 -24.40 31.25 25.99
CA PHE A 61 -23.37 32.28 25.78
C PHE A 61 -23.95 33.58 25.20
N PRO A 62 -23.34 34.75 25.46
CA PRO A 62 -23.75 36.00 24.81
C PRO A 62 -23.58 35.94 23.29
N ILE A 63 -24.65 36.24 22.54
CA ILE A 63 -24.62 36.36 21.08
C ILE A 63 -24.74 37.82 20.68
N ARG A 64 -23.74 38.31 19.94
CA ARG A 64 -23.68 39.66 19.36
C ARG A 64 -23.76 39.55 17.84
N HIS A 65 -24.91 39.91 17.29
CA HIS A 65 -25.20 39.88 15.86
C HIS A 65 -25.14 41.30 15.27
N PHE A 66 -24.39 41.46 14.19
CA PHE A 66 -24.22 42.71 13.45
C PHE A 66 -24.55 42.47 11.98
N LYS A 67 -25.61 43.11 11.48
CA LYS A 67 -25.92 43.11 10.04
C LYS A 67 -25.16 44.24 9.34
N ASN A 68 -24.49 43.92 8.23
CA ASN A 68 -23.84 44.93 7.40
C ASN A 68 -24.88 45.60 6.48
N GLU A 69 -24.77 46.92 6.31
CA GLU A 69 -25.65 47.68 5.41
C GLU A 69 -25.38 47.33 3.94
N THR A 70 -24.10 47.13 3.60
CA THR A 70 -23.61 46.65 2.31
C THR A 70 -22.77 45.40 2.57
N ALA A 71 -22.94 44.37 1.75
CA ALA A 71 -22.14 43.14 1.85
C ALA A 71 -20.64 43.48 1.71
N LEU A 72 -19.85 43.08 2.69
CA LEU A 72 -18.42 43.36 2.76
C LEU A 72 -17.59 42.28 2.05
N GLY A 73 -18.17 41.10 1.84
CA GLY A 73 -17.46 39.92 1.34
C GLY A 73 -16.73 39.20 2.48
N GLU A 74 -16.39 37.93 2.26
CA GLU A 74 -15.89 37.01 3.30
C GLU A 74 -14.74 37.58 4.13
N LEU A 75 -13.75 38.18 3.46
CA LEU A 75 -12.56 38.74 4.10
C LEU A 75 -12.90 39.90 5.04
N ASP A 76 -13.50 40.97 4.52
CA ASP A 76 -13.78 42.19 5.30
C ASP A 76 -14.86 41.95 6.36
N ASN A 77 -15.77 41.00 6.11
CA ASN A 77 -16.76 40.55 7.08
C ASN A 77 -16.10 39.81 8.26
N THR A 78 -15.13 38.94 7.98
CA THR A 78 -14.31 38.26 9.00
C THR A 78 -13.48 39.27 9.80
N VAL A 79 -12.84 40.23 9.14
CA VAL A 79 -12.06 41.31 9.78
C VAL A 79 -12.92 42.15 10.71
N LYS A 80 -14.14 42.51 10.28
CA LYS A 80 -15.09 43.23 11.13
C LYS A 80 -15.43 42.42 12.38
N ALA A 81 -15.68 41.12 12.25
CA ALA A 81 -15.98 40.27 13.39
C ALA A 81 -14.79 40.12 14.36
N ILE A 82 -13.56 40.00 13.86
CA ILE A 82 -12.33 40.00 14.68
C ILE A 82 -12.20 41.32 15.47
N ARG A 83 -12.45 42.48 14.85
CA ARG A 83 -12.37 43.79 15.53
C ARG A 83 -13.42 43.94 16.64
N LEU A 84 -14.56 43.27 16.51
CA LEU A 84 -15.66 43.32 17.47
C LEU A 84 -15.52 42.32 18.63
N ALA A 85 -14.71 41.28 18.45
CA ALA A 85 -14.38 40.28 19.47
C ALA A 85 -13.70 40.91 20.70
N GLN A 86 -13.96 40.37 21.88
CA GLN A 86 -13.43 40.79 23.18
C GLN A 86 -12.64 39.68 23.91
N GLY A 87 -12.64 38.46 23.39
CA GLY A 87 -11.95 37.32 23.95
C GLY A 87 -10.42 37.41 23.84
N LYS A 88 -9.72 36.73 24.75
CA LYS A 88 -8.27 36.49 24.66
C LYS A 88 -7.92 35.70 23.38
N TYR A 89 -8.81 34.79 23.00
CA TYR A 89 -8.67 33.94 21.82
C TYR A 89 -9.81 34.15 20.82
N ILE A 90 -9.48 33.96 19.54
CA ILE A 90 -10.45 33.86 18.45
C ILE A 90 -10.56 32.39 18.04
N LYS A 91 -11.79 31.88 18.04
CA LYS A 91 -12.16 30.65 17.33
C LYS A 91 -12.92 31.08 16.08
N PHE A 92 -12.35 30.85 14.91
CA PHE A 92 -13.07 31.07 13.66
C PHE A 92 -14.09 29.96 13.48
N LEU A 93 -15.23 30.28 12.87
CA LEU A 93 -16.23 29.31 12.51
C LEU A 93 -17.01 29.82 11.30
N HIS A 94 -16.86 29.15 10.16
CA HIS A 94 -17.68 29.43 8.99
C HIS A 94 -19.13 29.04 9.24
N ASP A 95 -20.04 29.67 8.50
CA ASP A 95 -21.48 29.57 8.70
C ASP A 95 -22.11 28.24 8.23
N ASP A 96 -21.28 27.28 7.79
CA ASP A 96 -21.65 25.92 7.39
C ASP A 96 -20.88 24.79 8.11
N ASP A 97 -19.88 25.12 8.95
CA ASP A 97 -19.05 24.16 9.68
C ASP A 97 -19.56 23.91 11.11
N LEU A 98 -19.23 22.75 11.69
CA LEU A 98 -19.65 22.38 13.05
C LEU A 98 -18.46 22.13 13.97
N LEU A 99 -18.63 22.45 15.25
CA LEU A 99 -17.66 22.13 16.30
C LEU A 99 -18.12 20.93 17.13
N GLU A 100 -17.20 20.03 17.47
CA GLU A 100 -17.45 18.97 18.45
C GLU A 100 -17.48 19.54 19.88
N PRO A 101 -18.21 18.94 20.84
CA PRO A 101 -18.44 19.52 22.17
C PRO A 101 -17.17 19.98 22.92
N ASP A 102 -16.06 19.25 22.82
CA ASP A 102 -14.81 19.59 23.52
C ASP A 102 -13.83 20.44 22.68
N CYS A 103 -14.20 20.86 21.47
CA CYS A 103 -13.31 21.54 20.53
C CYS A 103 -12.60 22.76 21.13
N ILE A 104 -13.35 23.72 21.68
CA ILE A 104 -12.73 24.94 22.21
C ILE A 104 -11.92 24.64 23.48
N ARG A 105 -12.37 23.70 24.32
CA ARG A 105 -11.68 23.33 25.55
C ARG A 105 -10.29 22.76 25.25
N GLU A 106 -10.21 21.80 24.34
CA GLU A 106 -8.94 21.14 23.98
C GLU A 106 -7.96 22.13 23.33
N LEU A 107 -8.46 22.98 22.41
CA LEU A 107 -7.63 23.99 21.75
C LEU A 107 -7.14 25.09 22.71
N VAL A 108 -7.97 25.55 23.65
CA VAL A 108 -7.53 26.50 24.69
C VAL A 108 -6.53 25.86 25.64
N THR A 109 -6.76 24.60 26.02
CA THR A 109 -5.88 23.88 26.96
C THR A 109 -4.45 23.82 26.44
N VAL A 110 -4.25 23.49 25.16
CA VAL A 110 -2.90 23.47 24.58
C VAL A 110 -2.30 24.88 24.45
N MET A 111 -3.10 25.90 24.13
CA MET A 111 -2.64 27.30 24.03
C MET A 111 -2.27 27.94 25.38
N GLU A 112 -2.86 27.50 26.48
CA GLU A 112 -2.54 27.95 27.84
C GLU A 112 -1.35 27.19 28.44
N ASN A 113 -1.24 25.89 28.15
CA ASN A 113 -0.16 25.07 28.67
C ASN A 113 1.19 25.33 27.96
N GLU A 114 1.15 25.81 26.71
CA GLU A 114 2.34 25.98 25.88
C GLU A 114 2.48 27.43 25.38
N PRO A 115 3.34 28.25 26.00
CA PRO A 115 3.45 29.68 25.66
C PRO A 115 3.98 29.93 24.23
N ASP A 116 4.76 28.99 23.66
CA ASP A 116 5.34 29.09 22.33
C ASP A 116 4.35 28.73 21.19
N ILE A 117 3.14 28.29 21.54
CA ILE A 117 2.09 28.00 20.56
C ILE A 117 1.34 29.29 20.23
N VAL A 118 1.33 29.60 18.94
CA VAL A 118 0.65 30.77 18.35
C VAL A 118 -0.62 30.38 17.61
N LEU A 119 -0.73 29.12 17.23
CA LEU A 119 -1.83 28.55 16.48
C LEU A 119 -2.11 27.14 17.02
N ALA A 120 -3.35 26.86 17.38
CA ALA A 120 -3.81 25.50 17.68
C ALA A 120 -4.80 25.05 16.60
N SER A 121 -4.64 23.84 16.11
CA SER A 121 -5.56 23.18 15.17
C SER A 121 -5.83 21.75 15.62
N SER A 122 -6.78 21.10 14.94
CA SER A 122 -7.18 19.72 15.21
C SER A 122 -7.46 18.99 13.91
N ARG A 123 -7.41 17.65 13.96
CA ARG A 123 -7.92 16.82 12.88
C ARG A 123 -9.38 17.23 12.61
N ARG A 124 -9.74 17.28 11.33
CA ARG A 124 -11.12 17.55 10.91
C ARG A 124 -11.77 16.30 10.36
N GLN A 125 -13.08 16.21 10.51
CA GLN A 125 -13.91 15.28 9.78
C GLN A 125 -14.53 16.05 8.61
N ARG A 126 -14.28 15.62 7.38
CA ARG A 126 -15.05 16.14 6.25
C ARG A 126 -16.48 15.63 6.37
N ILE A 127 -17.46 16.50 6.14
CA ILE A 127 -18.88 16.14 6.07
C ILE A 127 -19.50 16.68 4.79
N ASP A 128 -20.53 16.02 4.26
CA ASP A 128 -21.28 16.51 3.09
C ASP A 128 -22.31 17.58 3.47
N GLU A 129 -23.13 18.01 2.51
CA GLU A 129 -24.14 19.04 2.72
C GLU A 129 -25.21 18.68 3.76
N HIS A 130 -25.35 17.40 4.13
CA HIS A 130 -26.29 16.93 5.18
C HIS A 130 -25.62 16.71 6.53
N GLY A 131 -24.29 16.75 6.59
CA GLY A 131 -23.54 16.52 7.81
C GLY A 131 -23.01 15.09 7.96
N GLU A 132 -23.13 14.25 6.93
CA GLU A 132 -22.62 12.88 6.92
C GLU A 132 -21.12 12.83 6.60
N PRO A 133 -20.34 11.91 7.21
CA PRO A 133 -18.90 11.89 7.08
C PRO A 133 -18.43 11.51 5.67
N LEU A 134 -17.48 12.29 5.15
CA LEU A 134 -16.75 12.05 3.90
C LEU A 134 -15.34 11.50 4.18
N PRO A 135 -14.77 10.69 3.26
CA PRO A 135 -13.41 10.17 3.41
C PRO A 135 -12.36 11.30 3.38
N ASP A 136 -11.19 11.03 3.97
CA ASP A 136 -10.08 11.97 3.92
C ASP A 136 -9.48 12.08 2.50
N ILE A 137 -8.95 13.25 2.17
CA ILE A 137 -8.09 13.51 1.02
C ILE A 137 -6.70 13.89 1.53
N LEU A 138 -5.69 14.03 0.65
CA LEU A 138 -4.34 14.47 1.07
C LEU A 138 -4.35 15.78 1.88
N ALA A 139 -5.27 16.69 1.60
CA ALA A 139 -5.41 17.93 2.35
C ALA A 139 -6.17 17.78 3.69
N SER A 140 -6.77 16.63 3.99
CA SER A 140 -7.52 16.40 5.24
C SER A 140 -7.04 15.23 6.10
N CYS A 141 -6.14 14.39 5.56
CA CYS A 141 -5.53 13.32 6.34
C CYS A 141 -4.64 13.90 7.45
N PHE A 142 -4.67 13.24 8.62
CA PHE A 142 -3.83 13.60 9.75
C PHE A 142 -2.51 12.79 9.69
N PRO A 143 -1.34 13.45 9.57
CA PRO A 143 -0.10 12.75 9.23
C PRO A 143 0.69 12.21 10.44
N PHE A 144 0.20 12.37 11.67
CA PHE A 144 0.93 12.01 12.88
C PHE A 144 0.22 10.91 13.69
N ALA A 145 0.96 10.20 14.54
CA ALA A 145 0.41 9.12 15.37
C ALA A 145 -0.37 9.60 16.61
N GLY A 146 -0.26 10.90 16.95
CA GLY A 146 -0.91 11.52 18.11
C GLY A 146 -0.79 13.04 18.07
N ASP A 147 -1.08 13.69 19.20
CA ASP A 147 -1.04 15.16 19.33
C ASP A 147 0.39 15.69 19.28
N VAL A 148 0.64 16.69 18.44
CA VAL A 148 2.00 17.20 18.18
C VAL A 148 2.11 18.71 18.20
N ILE A 149 3.33 19.19 18.47
CA ILE A 149 3.81 20.53 18.17
C ILE A 149 4.67 20.46 16.91
N ILE A 150 4.44 21.37 15.97
CA ILE A 150 5.17 21.50 14.73
C ILE A 150 5.91 22.84 14.71
N ASP A 151 7.19 22.83 14.36
CA ASP A 151 8.00 24.04 14.19
C ASP A 151 7.38 24.93 13.11
N GLY A 152 6.96 26.14 13.50
CA GLY A 152 6.18 27.02 12.62
C GLY A 152 6.95 27.52 11.41
N LYS A 153 8.25 27.84 11.56
CA LYS A 153 9.06 28.40 10.47
C LYS A 153 9.41 27.33 9.43
N GLU A 154 9.73 26.13 9.89
CA GLU A 154 9.97 25.00 9.00
C GLU A 154 8.69 24.55 8.30
N LEU A 155 7.54 24.58 8.99
CA LEU A 155 6.24 24.31 8.38
C LEU A 155 5.90 25.33 7.28
N VAL A 156 6.23 26.62 7.46
CA VAL A 156 6.07 27.63 6.41
C VAL A 156 6.94 27.33 5.18
N SER A 157 8.18 26.88 5.40
CA SER A 157 9.05 26.46 4.29
C SER A 157 8.49 25.22 3.56
N PHE A 158 7.97 24.23 4.30
CA PHE A 158 7.27 23.09 3.73
C PHE A 158 6.08 23.51 2.86
N LEU A 159 5.20 24.40 3.35
CA LEU A 159 4.02 24.86 2.61
C LEU A 159 4.38 25.64 1.33
N ALA A 160 5.57 26.25 1.29
CA ALA A 160 6.09 26.96 0.12
C ALA A 160 6.60 26.02 -0.99
N ASP A 161 6.88 24.75 -0.68
CA ASP A 161 7.22 23.71 -1.66
C ASP A 161 6.01 22.81 -1.95
N HIS A 162 5.25 22.50 -0.92
CA HIS A 162 4.12 21.58 -0.93
C HIS A 162 2.89 22.28 -0.33
N THR A 163 2.25 23.12 -1.15
CA THR A 163 1.09 23.94 -0.77
C THR A 163 -0.17 23.10 -0.54
N ILE A 164 -0.13 22.26 0.49
CA ILE A 164 -1.15 21.31 0.92
C ILE A 164 -1.65 21.78 2.29
N ASN A 165 -2.89 22.30 2.36
CA ASN A 165 -3.46 22.73 3.64
C ASN A 165 -3.97 21.54 4.46
N PHE A 166 -3.06 20.78 5.06
CA PHE A 166 -3.39 19.71 6.01
C PHE A 166 -3.74 20.22 7.41
N ILE A 167 -3.43 21.50 7.71
CA ILE A 167 -3.73 22.17 8.99
C ILE A 167 -5.25 22.31 9.17
N GLY A 168 -5.98 22.51 8.07
CA GLY A 168 -7.44 22.69 8.05
C GLY A 168 -7.85 24.10 7.69
N GLU A 169 -9.13 24.30 7.44
CA GLU A 169 -9.75 25.60 7.15
C GLU A 169 -9.83 26.44 8.44
N PRO A 170 -10.12 27.76 8.39
CA PRO A 170 -10.18 28.61 9.59
C PRO A 170 -11.05 28.03 10.73
N SER A 171 -12.16 27.36 10.42
CA SER A 171 -13.00 26.67 11.42
C SER A 171 -12.24 25.64 12.28
N CYS A 172 -11.11 25.11 11.82
CA CYS A 172 -10.28 24.14 12.56
C CYS A 172 -9.37 24.81 13.59
N ILE A 173 -9.06 26.11 13.45
CA ILE A 173 -7.99 26.74 14.21
C ILE A 173 -8.49 27.65 15.35
N LEU A 174 -7.61 27.87 16.33
CA LEU A 174 -7.76 28.84 17.41
C LEU A 174 -6.45 29.62 17.57
N ALA A 175 -6.54 30.94 17.69
CA ALA A 175 -5.38 31.83 17.77
C ALA A 175 -5.61 32.98 18.76
N ARG A 176 -4.52 33.61 19.23
CA ARG A 176 -4.60 34.78 20.12
C ARG A 176 -5.22 35.95 19.36
N ARG A 177 -6.19 36.62 19.98
CA ARG A 177 -6.90 37.74 19.35
C ARG A 177 -5.96 38.85 18.94
N ASP A 178 -5.01 39.23 19.80
CA ASP A 178 -4.12 40.36 19.52
C ASP A 178 -3.19 40.08 18.32
N ASP A 179 -2.75 38.83 18.16
CA ASP A 179 -1.95 38.42 16.99
C ASP A 179 -2.76 38.50 15.69
N VAL A 180 -3.99 37.99 15.71
CA VAL A 180 -4.91 38.04 14.55
C VAL A 180 -5.30 39.49 14.25
N LEU A 181 -5.59 40.30 15.27
CA LEU A 181 -5.96 41.71 15.12
C LEU A 181 -4.81 42.52 14.51
N GLY A 182 -3.57 42.23 14.91
CA GLY A 182 -2.37 42.88 14.37
C GLY A 182 -2.13 42.63 12.87
N ILE A 183 -2.77 41.61 12.28
CA ILE A 183 -2.68 41.28 10.86
C ILE A 183 -4.03 41.39 10.12
N ALA A 184 -5.07 41.91 10.77
CA ALA A 184 -6.44 41.85 10.26
C ALA A 184 -6.60 42.54 8.89
N ASP A 185 -5.94 43.68 8.67
CA ASP A 185 -6.01 44.44 7.41
C ASP A 185 -5.30 43.72 6.24
N GLN A 186 -4.55 42.66 6.55
CA GLN A 186 -3.77 41.85 5.61
C GLN A 186 -4.00 40.35 5.82
N LEU A 187 -5.18 39.98 6.32
CA LEU A 187 -5.45 38.64 6.85
C LEU A 187 -5.12 37.54 5.83
N MET A 188 -5.57 37.69 4.58
CA MET A 188 -5.32 36.76 3.47
C MET A 188 -4.37 37.32 2.41
N SER A 189 -3.46 38.22 2.79
CA SER A 189 -2.43 38.77 1.89
C SER A 189 -1.01 38.51 2.41
N LEU A 190 -0.06 38.44 1.47
CA LEU A 190 1.38 38.37 1.73
C LEU A 190 2.09 39.38 0.82
N ASN A 191 3.07 40.10 1.37
CA ASN A 191 3.82 41.12 0.63
C ASN A 191 2.92 42.15 -0.10
N GLY A 192 1.82 42.57 0.54
CA GLY A 192 0.84 43.50 -0.04
C GLY A 192 -0.04 42.92 -1.17
N LYS A 193 0.12 41.64 -1.53
CA LYS A 193 -0.65 40.95 -2.56
C LYS A 193 -1.68 40.01 -1.93
N ALA A 194 -2.94 40.10 -2.38
CA ALA A 194 -4.00 39.17 -1.95
C ALA A 194 -3.71 37.75 -2.47
N ILE A 195 -3.80 36.76 -1.57
CA ILE A 195 -3.63 35.35 -1.92
C ILE A 195 -5.01 34.74 -2.10
N HIS A 196 -5.38 34.46 -3.35
CA HIS A 196 -6.63 33.80 -3.68
C HIS A 196 -6.50 32.28 -3.52
N TRP A 197 -7.61 31.57 -3.32
CA TRP A 197 -7.70 30.11 -3.19
C TRP A 197 -7.11 29.49 -1.91
N VAL A 198 -5.90 29.89 -1.51
CA VAL A 198 -5.20 29.43 -0.29
C VAL A 198 -4.91 30.59 0.67
N GLY A 199 -5.87 31.51 0.79
CA GLY A 199 -5.74 32.69 1.65
C GLY A 199 -5.54 32.34 3.12
N ASP A 200 -6.18 31.27 3.58
CA ASP A 200 -6.00 30.68 4.92
C ASP A 200 -4.53 30.34 5.22
N LEU A 201 -3.78 29.79 4.27
CA LEU A 201 -2.35 29.55 4.43
C LEU A 201 -1.55 30.85 4.58
N ALA A 202 -1.97 31.96 3.97
CA ALA A 202 -1.36 33.27 4.18
C ALA A 202 -1.59 33.79 5.60
N LEU A 203 -2.75 33.52 6.20
CA LEU A 203 -3.01 33.77 7.62
C LEU A 203 -2.09 32.92 8.49
N TYR A 204 -2.03 31.61 8.25
CA TYR A 204 -1.23 30.70 9.08
C TYR A 204 0.26 31.01 8.98
N ALA A 205 0.78 31.29 7.79
CA ALA A 205 2.19 31.63 7.61
C ALA A 205 2.60 32.86 8.45
N LYS A 206 1.76 33.90 8.50
CA LYS A 206 2.02 35.10 9.31
C LYS A 206 2.10 34.78 10.81
N LEU A 207 1.23 33.89 11.31
CA LEU A 207 1.23 33.47 12.71
C LEU A 207 2.42 32.56 13.01
N LEU A 208 2.68 31.55 12.17
CA LEU A 208 3.73 30.55 12.35
C LEU A 208 5.16 31.12 12.25
N GLN A 209 5.34 32.31 11.70
CA GLN A 209 6.63 33.02 11.81
C GLN A 209 6.94 33.49 13.25
N ARG A 210 5.94 33.55 14.12
CA ARG A 210 6.05 34.02 15.51
C ARG A 210 6.11 32.89 16.54
N GLY A 211 5.83 31.65 16.14
CA GLY A 211 5.83 30.50 17.04
C GLY A 211 5.30 29.22 16.39
N ASN A 212 4.94 28.23 17.19
CA ASN A 212 4.66 26.87 16.72
C ASN A 212 3.16 26.59 16.55
N LEU A 213 2.85 25.54 15.78
CA LEU A 213 1.52 24.97 15.65
C LEU A 213 1.36 23.82 16.65
N ALA A 214 0.31 23.85 17.47
CA ALA A 214 -0.21 22.65 18.13
C ALA A 214 -1.24 21.99 17.22
N PHE A 215 -1.09 20.71 16.92
CA PHE A 215 -2.00 19.96 16.05
C PHE A 215 -2.49 18.69 16.74
N LEU A 216 -3.77 18.70 17.09
CA LEU A 216 -4.42 17.63 17.85
C LEU A 216 -4.95 16.53 16.90
N SER A 217 -4.73 15.28 17.26
CA SER A 217 -5.13 14.08 16.51
C SER A 217 -6.63 13.79 16.57
N THR A 218 -7.29 14.27 17.61
CA THR A 218 -8.74 14.15 17.80
C THR A 218 -9.50 14.97 16.76
N ARG A 219 -10.59 14.38 16.23
CA ARG A 219 -11.51 15.08 15.33
C ARG A 219 -12.35 16.08 16.13
N LEU A 220 -12.06 17.37 16.04
CA LEU A 220 -12.76 18.40 16.84
C LEU A 220 -13.57 19.40 15.99
N THR A 221 -13.41 19.38 14.67
CA THR A 221 -14.21 20.19 13.74
C THR A 221 -14.77 19.30 12.63
N ARG A 222 -16.03 19.52 12.26
CA ARG A 222 -16.63 18.93 11.04
C ARG A 222 -16.70 19.98 9.96
N PHE A 223 -15.90 19.78 8.92
CA PHE A 223 -15.79 20.68 7.77
C PHE A 223 -16.76 20.28 6.67
N ARG A 224 -17.72 21.15 6.35
CA ARG A 224 -18.75 20.86 5.35
C ARG A 224 -18.20 20.98 3.95
N VAL A 225 -18.63 20.09 3.07
CA VAL A 225 -18.32 20.10 1.64
C VAL A 225 -19.64 20.14 0.89
N SER A 226 -19.93 21.26 0.22
CA SER A 226 -21.17 21.45 -0.53
C SER A 226 -20.93 22.12 -1.88
N ARG A 227 -21.90 21.96 -2.80
CA ARG A 227 -21.83 22.59 -4.14
C ARG A 227 -21.90 24.12 -4.12
N GLN A 228 -22.31 24.69 -3.00
CA GLN A 228 -22.39 26.14 -2.80
C GLN A 228 -21.05 26.76 -2.37
N GLN A 229 -20.01 25.94 -2.14
CA GLN A 229 -18.68 26.44 -1.75
C GLN A 229 -17.86 26.89 -2.95
N PHE A 230 -17.14 28.00 -2.77
CA PHE A 230 -16.19 28.51 -3.76
C PHE A 230 -15.12 27.47 -4.15
N SER A 231 -14.68 26.64 -3.19
CA SER A 231 -13.71 25.58 -3.41
C SER A 231 -14.22 24.42 -4.28
N GLN A 232 -15.54 24.25 -4.46
CA GLN A 232 -16.11 23.23 -5.34
C GLN A 232 -15.86 23.56 -6.82
N GLN A 233 -15.82 24.83 -7.20
CA GLN A 233 -15.62 25.26 -8.59
C GLN A 233 -14.29 24.76 -9.18
N GLY A 234 -13.23 24.68 -8.36
CA GLY A 234 -11.93 24.13 -8.78
C GLY A 234 -11.80 22.61 -8.66
N ARG A 235 -12.73 21.92 -7.98
CA ARG A 235 -12.84 20.45 -8.05
C ARG A 235 -13.53 20.02 -9.35
N ASP A 236 -14.46 20.83 -9.83
CA ASP A 236 -15.22 20.58 -11.05
C ASP A 236 -14.47 21.02 -12.33
N GLN A 237 -13.47 21.92 -12.21
CA GLN A 237 -12.67 22.43 -13.34
C GLN A 237 -11.16 22.48 -13.01
N PRO A 238 -10.32 21.66 -13.68
CA PRO A 238 -8.87 21.70 -13.51
C PRO A 238 -8.26 23.07 -13.88
N GLY A 239 -7.38 23.59 -13.04
CA GLY A 239 -6.61 24.84 -13.28
C GLY A 239 -7.09 26.08 -12.51
N ILE A 240 -8.29 26.05 -11.92
CA ILE A 240 -8.76 27.10 -11.00
C ILE A 240 -7.97 27.00 -9.68
N GLY A 241 -7.35 28.11 -9.24
CA GLY A 241 -6.57 28.18 -8.00
C GLY A 241 -5.05 28.05 -8.16
N ALA A 242 -4.54 27.60 -9.31
CA ALA A 242 -3.12 27.42 -9.57
C ALA A 242 -2.30 28.72 -9.38
N GLN A 243 -2.84 29.86 -9.84
CA GLN A 243 -2.21 31.16 -9.63
C GLN A 243 -2.13 31.53 -8.14
N GLY A 244 -3.14 31.18 -7.34
CA GLY A 244 -3.14 31.44 -5.90
C GLY A 244 -2.08 30.62 -5.16
N HIS A 245 -1.88 29.37 -5.56
CA HIS A 245 -0.78 28.55 -5.05
C HIS A 245 0.59 29.15 -5.41
N GLU A 246 0.80 29.55 -6.67
CA GLU A 246 2.06 30.14 -7.11
C GLU A 246 2.34 31.47 -6.39
N ASP A 247 1.33 32.32 -6.27
CA ASP A 247 1.41 33.60 -5.57
C ASP A 247 1.81 33.43 -4.10
N PHE A 248 1.27 32.42 -3.43
CA PHE A 248 1.68 32.07 -2.06
C PHE A 248 3.15 31.64 -2.01
N ARG A 249 3.56 30.68 -2.86
CA ARG A 249 4.93 30.14 -2.88
C ARG A 249 5.97 31.22 -3.16
N GLN A 250 5.68 32.11 -4.10
CA GLN A 250 6.58 33.22 -4.44
C GLN A 250 6.64 34.24 -3.31
N ALA A 251 5.50 34.60 -2.70
CA ALA A 251 5.48 35.56 -1.62
C ALA A 251 6.27 35.08 -0.38
N ILE A 252 6.22 33.80 -0.03
CA ILE A 252 7.04 33.24 1.06
C ILE A 252 8.53 33.36 0.77
N ARG A 253 8.95 33.17 -0.48
CA ARG A 253 10.34 33.34 -0.92
C ARG A 253 10.76 34.81 -0.88
N ASP A 254 9.93 35.71 -1.40
CA ASP A 254 10.20 37.16 -1.42
C ASP A 254 10.31 37.75 -0.01
N LEU A 255 9.52 37.24 0.94
CA LEU A 255 9.56 37.64 2.35
C LEU A 255 10.77 37.08 3.11
N GLY A 256 11.57 36.20 2.49
CA GLY A 256 12.71 35.53 3.14
C GLY A 256 12.29 34.52 4.21
N TRP A 257 11.06 34.03 4.17
CA TRP A 257 10.53 33.04 5.12
C TRP A 257 10.80 31.59 4.70
N TYR A 258 11.40 31.42 3.51
CA TYR A 258 11.79 30.14 2.93
C TYR A 258 13.20 29.71 3.36
N ARG A 259 13.35 28.46 3.81
CA ARG A 259 14.66 27.86 4.09
C ARG A 259 15.34 27.41 2.79
N ALA A 260 16.40 28.10 2.41
CA ALA A 260 17.15 27.85 1.17
C ALA A 260 18.11 26.64 1.23
N SER A 261 18.46 26.14 2.42
CA SER A 261 19.38 25.01 2.61
C SER A 261 18.69 23.84 3.34
N GLY A 262 18.90 22.61 2.84
CA GLY A 262 18.30 21.39 3.39
C GLY A 262 16.98 20.99 2.71
N ASP A 263 16.44 19.84 3.12
CA ASP A 263 15.23 19.28 2.55
C ASP A 263 13.97 19.74 3.32
N ASN A 264 13.16 20.60 2.72
CA ASN A 264 11.93 21.15 3.31
C ASN A 264 10.80 20.15 3.46
N ARG A 265 10.95 18.91 2.95
CA ARG A 265 10.06 17.81 3.33
C ARG A 265 10.18 17.48 4.81
N PHE A 266 11.36 17.70 5.42
CA PHE A 266 11.60 17.47 6.84
C PHE A 266 11.31 18.71 7.67
N VAL A 267 10.31 18.59 8.54
CA VAL A 267 9.88 19.61 9.51
C VAL A 267 10.05 19.04 10.91
N ARG A 268 10.61 19.83 11.83
CA ARG A 268 10.74 19.44 13.23
C ARG A 268 9.38 19.37 13.92
N VAL A 269 9.11 18.22 14.55
CA VAL A 269 7.87 17.91 15.25
C VAL A 269 8.21 17.31 16.62
N ALA A 270 7.44 17.65 17.64
CA ALA A 270 7.53 17.06 18.99
C ALA A 270 6.15 16.62 19.47
N PRO A 271 6.02 15.50 20.22
CA PRO A 271 4.74 15.13 20.82
C PRO A 271 4.32 16.12 21.92
N ILE A 272 3.01 16.37 22.06
CA ILE A 272 2.46 17.11 23.19
C ILE A 272 2.42 16.15 24.40
N THR A 273 3.39 16.28 25.31
CA THR A 273 3.50 15.43 26.52
C THR A 273 3.44 16.26 27.80
N GLN A 274 3.12 15.63 28.93
CA GLN A 274 3.15 16.29 30.26
C GLN A 274 4.58 16.61 30.76
N LEU A 275 5.62 16.16 30.04
CA LEU A 275 7.02 16.38 30.41
C LEU A 275 7.54 17.71 29.87
N LYS A 276 8.25 18.49 30.70
CA LYS A 276 8.75 19.84 30.36
C LYS A 276 9.90 19.84 29.34
N ALA A 277 10.60 18.72 29.15
CA ALA A 277 11.65 18.58 28.15
C ALA A 277 11.09 17.84 26.92
N ARG A 278 11.03 18.52 25.79
CA ARG A 278 10.54 17.95 24.52
C ARG A 278 11.67 17.87 23.51
N VAL A 279 11.76 16.74 22.83
CA VAL A 279 12.72 16.51 21.75
C VAL A 279 11.99 16.71 20.44
N PHE A 280 12.34 17.76 19.70
CA PHE A 280 11.90 17.93 18.32
C PHE A 280 12.68 16.98 17.42
N LYS A 281 11.98 16.12 16.70
CA LYS A 281 12.55 15.22 15.68
C LYS A 281 12.15 15.71 14.29
N PRO A 282 13.04 15.67 13.28
CA PRO A 282 12.66 15.96 11.90
C PRO A 282 11.75 14.85 11.35
N ILE A 283 10.58 15.22 10.83
CA ILE A 283 9.62 14.31 10.20
C ILE A 283 9.45 14.70 8.73
N ASN A 284 9.53 13.74 7.82
CA ASN A 284 9.12 13.95 6.43
C ASN A 284 7.60 14.08 6.35
N VAL A 285 7.09 15.32 6.35
CA VAL A 285 5.66 15.63 6.41
C VAL A 285 4.95 15.21 5.11
N LEU A 286 5.60 15.33 3.95
CA LEU A 286 5.00 14.91 2.68
C LEU A 286 4.74 13.40 2.66
N SER A 287 5.75 12.60 3.03
CA SER A 287 5.59 11.14 3.12
C SER A 287 4.59 10.74 4.20
N ALA A 288 4.52 11.48 5.32
CA ALA A 288 3.53 11.23 6.37
C ALA A 288 2.09 11.51 5.90
N ILE A 289 1.87 12.58 5.15
CA ILE A 289 0.58 12.91 4.50
C ILE A 289 0.23 11.85 3.44
N GLN A 290 1.20 11.45 2.60
CA GLN A 290 1.00 10.40 1.60
C GLN A 290 0.63 9.06 2.24
N ARG A 291 1.32 8.63 3.31
CA ARG A 291 0.95 7.44 4.10
C ARG A 291 -0.46 7.54 4.66
N ALA A 292 -0.80 8.67 5.28
CA ALA A 292 -2.13 8.89 5.84
C ALA A 292 -3.23 8.97 4.77
N GLY A 293 -2.87 9.37 3.54
CA GLY A 293 -3.74 9.38 2.36
C GLY A 293 -3.73 8.09 1.54
N GLY A 294 -3.05 7.02 2.00
CA GLY A 294 -2.98 5.73 1.31
C GLY A 294 -2.08 5.69 0.06
N LEU A 295 -1.22 6.69 -0.13
CA LEU A 295 -0.33 6.90 -1.29
C LEU A 295 1.16 6.69 -0.93
N GLY A 296 1.47 5.97 0.15
CA GLY A 296 2.83 5.66 0.61
C GLY A 296 2.98 4.20 1.03
N SER A 297 4.23 3.74 1.17
CA SER A 297 4.55 2.38 1.64
C SER A 297 3.74 2.01 2.89
N VAL A 298 3.17 0.81 2.90
CA VAL A 298 2.39 0.26 4.01
C VAL A 298 3.19 0.43 5.32
N PRO A 299 2.66 1.11 6.36
CA PRO A 299 3.32 1.18 7.66
C PRO A 299 3.52 -0.21 8.24
N LEU A 300 4.66 -0.45 8.89
CA LEU A 300 4.96 -1.75 9.51
C LEU A 300 3.86 -2.20 10.48
N SER A 301 3.27 -1.28 11.27
CA SER A 301 2.17 -1.61 12.19
C SER A 301 0.90 -2.09 11.48
N ALA A 302 0.54 -1.49 10.33
CA ALA A 302 -0.58 -1.95 9.52
C ALA A 302 -0.27 -3.30 8.87
N TRP A 303 0.97 -3.49 8.41
CA TRP A 303 1.41 -4.74 7.80
C TRP A 303 1.42 -5.91 8.80
N LEU A 304 1.80 -5.65 10.05
CA LEU A 304 1.74 -6.62 11.15
C LEU A 304 0.31 -6.85 11.66
N GLY A 305 -0.56 -5.83 11.62
CA GLY A 305 -1.93 -5.93 12.11
C GLY A 305 -2.82 -6.92 11.34
N GLU A 306 -2.52 -7.13 10.06
CA GLU A 306 -3.23 -8.10 9.21
C GLU A 306 -2.70 -9.55 9.37
N ARG A 307 -1.57 -9.77 10.06
CA ARG A 307 -0.96 -11.09 10.30
C ARG A 307 -1.66 -11.86 11.42
N TRP A 308 -2.99 -11.93 11.31
CA TRP A 308 -3.88 -12.59 12.24
C TRP A 308 -4.89 -13.48 11.49
N PRO A 309 -4.94 -14.80 11.74
CA PRO A 309 -5.87 -15.68 11.02
C PRO A 309 -7.31 -15.32 11.39
N LYS A 310 -8.18 -15.18 10.40
CA LYS A 310 -9.63 -15.01 10.61
C LYS A 310 -10.21 -16.25 11.28
N ASP A 311 -11.39 -16.11 11.92
CA ASP A 311 -12.00 -17.21 12.70
C ASP A 311 -12.12 -18.53 11.93
N VAL A 312 -12.55 -18.47 10.66
CA VAL A 312 -12.60 -19.65 9.78
C VAL A 312 -11.22 -20.22 9.52
N GLN A 313 -10.24 -19.37 9.20
CA GLN A 313 -8.87 -19.79 8.92
C GLN A 313 -8.25 -20.43 10.17
N GLN A 314 -8.48 -19.86 11.35
CA GLN A 314 -8.07 -20.42 12.64
C GLN A 314 -8.67 -21.82 12.86
N GLY A 315 -9.96 -22.01 12.58
CA GLY A 315 -10.60 -23.32 12.69
C GLY A 315 -9.96 -24.38 11.79
N LEU A 316 -9.61 -24.02 10.55
CA LEU A 316 -8.91 -24.91 9.60
C LEU A 316 -7.48 -25.21 10.04
N ILE A 317 -6.77 -24.21 10.56
CA ILE A 317 -5.43 -24.36 11.15
C ILE A 317 -5.47 -25.33 12.33
N ASP A 318 -6.40 -25.14 13.27
CA ASP A 318 -6.54 -25.99 14.45
C ASP A 318 -6.83 -27.44 14.06
N GLN A 319 -7.70 -27.65 13.07
CA GLN A 319 -8.00 -28.98 12.54
C GLN A 319 -6.78 -29.62 11.88
N ARG A 320 -5.98 -28.85 11.12
CA ARG A 320 -4.75 -29.32 10.48
C ARG A 320 -3.71 -29.71 11.53
N LEU A 321 -3.48 -28.88 12.54
CA LEU A 321 -2.55 -29.18 13.63
C LEU A 321 -3.00 -30.40 14.42
N GLN A 322 -4.28 -30.50 14.77
CA GLN A 322 -4.83 -31.66 15.49
C GLN A 322 -4.67 -32.97 14.70
N ALA A 323 -4.87 -32.94 13.37
CA ALA A 323 -4.66 -34.09 12.50
C ALA A 323 -3.19 -34.54 12.44
N ASN A 324 -2.25 -33.68 12.84
CA ASN A 324 -0.80 -33.93 12.85
C ASN A 324 -0.24 -33.86 14.28
N ALA A 325 -0.95 -34.40 15.26
CA ALA A 325 -0.52 -34.49 16.66
C ALA A 325 -0.12 -33.15 17.32
N GLY A 326 -0.75 -32.06 16.90
CA GLY A 326 -0.45 -30.69 17.36
C GLY A 326 0.55 -29.92 16.49
N GLY A 327 1.07 -30.54 15.42
CA GLY A 327 2.15 -29.99 14.58
C GLY A 327 3.55 -30.42 15.06
N PRO A 328 4.62 -29.95 14.40
CA PRO A 328 6.00 -30.24 14.82
C PRO A 328 6.29 -29.71 16.22
N ARG A 329 6.89 -30.51 17.09
CA ARG A 329 7.25 -30.01 18.44
C ARG A 329 8.51 -29.17 18.33
N ILE A 330 8.44 -27.92 18.79
CA ILE A 330 9.56 -26.96 18.72
C ILE A 330 10.09 -26.68 20.12
N ALA A 331 11.37 -26.94 20.33
CA ALA A 331 12.07 -26.53 21.54
C ALA A 331 12.59 -25.10 21.40
N VAL A 332 12.19 -24.22 22.33
CA VAL A 332 12.71 -22.85 22.43
C VAL A 332 13.68 -22.80 23.60
N VAL A 333 14.97 -22.65 23.32
CA VAL A 333 16.03 -22.56 24.32
C VAL A 333 16.44 -21.10 24.51
N VAL A 334 16.05 -20.54 25.65
CA VAL A 334 16.30 -19.15 26.04
C VAL A 334 17.65 -19.06 26.75
N LEU A 335 18.60 -18.35 26.15
CA LEU A 335 19.92 -18.04 26.70
C LEU A 335 19.89 -16.74 27.50
N ASP A 336 20.02 -16.86 28.82
CA ASP A 336 20.16 -15.75 29.74
C ASP A 336 21.61 -15.64 30.23
N GLY A 337 22.54 -15.21 29.36
CA GLY A 337 23.95 -15.08 29.71
C GLY A 337 24.25 -14.02 30.78
N LYS A 338 23.31 -13.11 31.05
CA LYS A 338 23.50 -11.95 31.95
C LYS A 338 22.78 -12.07 33.30
N GLY A 339 21.92 -13.09 33.48
CA GLY A 339 21.08 -13.21 34.67
C GLY A 339 19.94 -12.18 34.72
N GLU A 340 19.41 -11.78 33.56
CA GLU A 340 18.39 -10.74 33.41
C GLU A 340 16.97 -11.33 33.54
N VAL A 341 16.50 -11.47 34.78
CA VAL A 341 15.18 -12.04 35.11
C VAL A 341 14.03 -11.38 34.34
N GLU A 342 14.04 -10.05 34.19
CA GLU A 342 12.99 -9.32 33.44
C GLU A 342 13.01 -9.63 31.94
N ALA A 343 14.19 -9.90 31.37
CA ALA A 343 14.33 -10.26 29.96
C ALA A 343 13.80 -11.67 29.70
N VAL A 344 14.11 -12.62 30.60
CA VAL A 344 13.54 -13.98 30.57
C VAL A 344 12.01 -13.91 30.66
N GLU A 345 11.48 -13.15 31.61
CA GLU A 345 10.04 -13.02 31.81
C GLU A 345 9.35 -12.45 30.56
N ARG A 346 9.96 -11.45 29.91
CA ARG A 346 9.44 -10.88 28.66
C ARG A 346 9.32 -11.94 27.55
N THR A 347 10.35 -12.77 27.39
CA THR A 347 10.33 -13.86 26.40
C THR A 347 9.25 -14.88 26.72
N LEU A 348 9.15 -15.35 27.96
CA LEU A 348 8.13 -16.31 28.38
C LEU A 348 6.72 -15.76 28.21
N LEU A 349 6.46 -14.51 28.62
CA LEU A 349 5.16 -13.87 28.44
C LEU A 349 4.77 -13.74 26.97
N SER A 350 5.73 -13.50 26.07
CA SER A 350 5.44 -13.45 24.63
C SER A 350 5.02 -14.82 24.07
N LEU A 351 5.67 -15.90 24.52
CA LEU A 351 5.32 -17.28 24.14
C LEU A 351 3.93 -17.67 24.64
N GLU A 352 3.56 -17.22 25.83
CA GLU A 352 2.28 -17.52 26.47
C GLU A 352 1.13 -16.69 25.90
N ASN A 353 1.29 -15.37 25.83
CA ASN A 353 0.18 -14.44 25.62
C ASN A 353 0.06 -13.94 24.18
N LYS A 354 1.15 -13.90 23.41
CA LYS A 354 1.17 -13.31 22.06
C LYS A 354 1.24 -14.39 20.98
N ASN A 355 2.18 -15.32 21.09
CA ASN A 355 2.35 -16.42 20.16
C ASN A 355 1.12 -17.36 20.14
N ARG A 356 0.73 -17.82 18.95
CA ARG A 356 -0.45 -18.67 18.74
C ARG A 356 -0.13 -20.16 18.63
N TYR A 357 1.13 -20.54 18.43
CA TYR A 357 1.52 -21.94 18.33
C TYR A 357 1.83 -22.55 19.70
N ARG A 358 1.26 -23.72 20.02
CA ARG A 358 1.27 -24.25 21.40
C ARG A 358 2.05 -25.54 21.60
N ASN A 359 2.50 -26.22 20.54
CA ASN A 359 3.28 -27.46 20.68
C ASN A 359 4.77 -27.15 20.91
N LEU A 360 5.07 -26.59 22.08
CA LEU A 360 6.38 -26.06 22.45
C LEU A 360 7.02 -26.80 23.61
N ASP A 361 8.36 -26.80 23.63
CA ASP A 361 9.21 -27.29 24.71
C ASP A 361 10.15 -26.14 25.14
N VAL A 362 9.88 -25.46 26.24
CA VAL A 362 10.62 -24.24 26.61
C VAL A 362 11.70 -24.55 27.63
N TRP A 363 12.93 -24.15 27.33
CA TRP A 363 14.10 -24.31 28.19
C TRP A 363 14.72 -22.94 28.48
N VAL A 364 15.15 -22.70 29.71
CA VAL A 364 15.86 -21.47 30.10
C VAL A 364 17.22 -21.85 30.69
N LEU A 365 18.29 -21.30 30.10
CA LEU A 365 19.66 -21.45 30.56
C LEU A 365 20.07 -20.15 31.24
N SER A 366 20.24 -20.16 32.58
CA SER A 366 20.52 -18.93 33.35
C SER A 366 21.57 -19.16 34.46
N PRO A 367 22.45 -18.18 34.74
CA PRO A 367 23.42 -18.24 35.82
C PRO A 367 22.79 -17.96 37.19
N VAL A 368 21.55 -17.47 37.22
CA VAL A 368 20.80 -17.16 38.45
C VAL A 368 19.62 -18.10 38.61
N ALA A 369 19.16 -18.28 39.86
CA ALA A 369 17.90 -18.96 40.12
C ALA A 369 16.73 -18.09 39.65
N LEU A 370 15.76 -18.69 38.97
CA LEU A 370 14.61 -18.02 38.37
C LEU A 370 13.30 -18.46 39.05
N PRO A 371 13.00 -17.98 40.29
CA PRO A 371 11.79 -18.35 40.99
C PRO A 371 10.54 -17.84 40.24
N GLY A 372 9.55 -18.71 40.03
CA GLY A 372 8.32 -18.39 39.29
C GLY A 372 8.34 -18.81 37.81
N VAL A 373 9.45 -19.39 37.34
CA VAL A 373 9.54 -20.03 36.02
C VAL A 373 9.09 -21.50 36.06
N GLU A 374 8.98 -22.08 37.27
CA GLU A 374 8.59 -23.48 37.44
C GLU A 374 7.21 -23.77 36.82
N GLY A 375 7.16 -24.73 35.89
CA GLY A 375 5.94 -25.12 35.16
C GLY A 375 5.69 -24.34 33.87
N ARG A 376 6.47 -23.28 33.59
CA ARG A 376 6.45 -22.53 32.33
C ARG A 376 7.60 -22.95 31.41
N ALA A 377 8.76 -23.27 31.99
CA ALA A 377 9.93 -23.77 31.28
C ALA A 377 10.78 -24.68 32.18
N GLU A 378 11.59 -25.54 31.56
CA GLU A 378 12.66 -26.28 32.24
C GLU A 378 13.89 -25.38 32.40
N VAL A 379 14.44 -25.27 33.62
CA VAL A 379 15.57 -24.38 33.92
C VAL A 379 16.85 -25.19 34.12
N LEU A 380 17.89 -24.91 33.34
CA LEU A 380 19.22 -25.49 33.52
C LEU A 380 20.21 -24.41 33.95
N PRO A 381 21.15 -24.73 34.87
CA PRO A 381 22.16 -23.78 35.32
C PRO A 381 23.15 -23.48 34.19
N LEU A 382 23.43 -22.19 33.99
CA LEU A 382 24.43 -21.70 33.05
C LEU A 382 25.67 -21.24 33.82
N ALA A 383 26.75 -22.00 33.75
CA ALA A 383 28.05 -21.56 34.27
C ALA A 383 28.74 -20.64 33.25
N ASP A 384 29.55 -19.71 33.75
CA ASP A 384 30.35 -18.77 32.93
C ASP A 384 31.25 -19.55 31.95
N GLY A 385 31.19 -19.21 30.66
CA GLY A 385 31.94 -19.87 29.59
C GLY A 385 31.52 -21.33 29.32
N GLN A 386 30.29 -21.73 29.67
CA GLN A 386 29.74 -23.07 29.43
C GLN A 386 28.40 -23.02 28.65
N GLU A 387 28.15 -21.95 27.91
CA GLU A 387 26.92 -21.70 27.15
C GLU A 387 26.65 -22.83 26.16
N VAL A 388 27.65 -23.17 25.35
CA VAL A 388 27.54 -24.24 24.34
C VAL A 388 27.31 -25.61 24.99
N ALA A 389 27.95 -25.89 26.13
CA ALA A 389 27.76 -27.14 26.85
C ALA A 389 26.32 -27.26 27.38
N ALA A 390 25.77 -26.17 27.92
CA ALA A 390 24.39 -26.11 28.39
C ALA A 390 23.37 -26.24 27.24
N LEU A 391 23.63 -25.61 26.09
CA LEU A 391 22.83 -25.76 24.87
C LEU A 391 22.80 -27.21 24.40
N ASN A 392 23.94 -27.86 24.31
CA ASN A 392 24.03 -29.27 23.93
C ASN A 392 23.31 -30.17 24.94
N ALA A 393 23.40 -29.88 26.24
CA ALA A 393 22.67 -30.62 27.26
C ALA A 393 21.14 -30.45 27.15
N ALA A 394 20.66 -29.24 26.83
CA ALA A 394 19.26 -28.97 26.55
C ALA A 394 18.79 -29.72 25.29
N ALA A 395 19.59 -29.70 24.21
CA ALA A 395 19.31 -30.46 23.00
C ALA A 395 19.22 -31.98 23.27
N VAL A 396 20.13 -32.55 24.06
CA VAL A 396 20.07 -33.98 24.44
C VAL A 396 18.83 -34.30 25.27
N SER A 397 18.43 -33.40 26.17
CA SER A 397 17.33 -33.63 27.12
C SER A 397 15.94 -33.37 26.51
N SER A 398 15.83 -32.50 25.51
CA SER A 398 14.57 -32.19 24.84
C SER A 398 14.02 -33.41 24.09
N THR A 399 12.70 -33.44 23.89
CA THR A 399 12.03 -34.43 23.03
C THR A 399 11.39 -33.80 21.79
N ALA A 400 11.74 -32.54 21.50
CA ALA A 400 11.26 -31.81 20.34
C ALA A 400 11.88 -32.31 19.03
N ASP A 401 11.19 -32.04 17.92
CA ASP A 401 11.67 -32.34 16.57
C ASP A 401 12.67 -31.25 16.09
N TRP A 402 12.39 -30.00 16.48
CA TRP A 402 13.15 -28.81 16.09
C TRP A 402 13.67 -28.07 17.31
N LEU A 403 14.86 -27.48 17.21
CA LEU A 403 15.50 -26.66 18.23
C LEU A 403 15.66 -25.23 17.72
N LEU A 404 15.20 -24.25 18.49
CA LEU A 404 15.39 -22.82 18.27
C LEU A 404 16.09 -22.21 19.48
N THR A 405 17.25 -21.62 19.26
CA THR A 405 17.99 -20.88 20.28
C THR A 405 17.66 -19.40 20.19
N VAL A 406 17.41 -18.74 21.31
CA VAL A 406 17.14 -17.28 21.38
C VAL A 406 17.77 -16.66 22.62
N GLU A 407 18.12 -15.38 22.58
CA GLU A 407 18.54 -14.66 23.79
C GLU A 407 17.35 -14.26 24.66
N ALA A 408 17.56 -14.14 25.97
CA ALA A 408 16.57 -13.57 26.88
C ALA A 408 16.21 -12.13 26.45
N GLY A 409 14.91 -11.80 26.43
CA GLY A 409 14.40 -10.49 26.03
C GLY A 409 13.84 -10.43 24.60
N VAL A 410 13.98 -11.49 23.79
CA VAL A 410 13.24 -11.61 22.53
C VAL A 410 11.75 -11.75 22.79
N GLU A 411 10.92 -11.32 21.83
CA GLU A 411 9.46 -11.45 21.91
C GLU A 411 8.91 -12.11 20.66
N PHE A 412 8.25 -13.25 20.80
CA PHE A 412 7.65 -13.94 19.65
C PHE A 412 6.50 -13.13 19.04
N THR A 413 6.38 -13.19 17.72
CA THR A 413 5.24 -12.57 17.03
C THR A 413 4.00 -13.44 17.18
N THR A 414 2.85 -12.88 16.81
CA THR A 414 1.57 -13.59 16.88
C THR A 414 1.55 -14.84 16.00
N SER A 415 2.00 -14.69 14.75
CA SER A 415 1.91 -15.66 13.67
C SER A 415 3.21 -16.43 13.42
N GLY A 416 4.37 -15.93 13.88
CA GLY A 416 5.69 -16.44 13.50
C GLY A 416 5.86 -17.95 13.65
N LEU A 417 5.77 -18.47 14.88
CA LEU A 417 5.87 -19.92 15.13
C LEU A 417 4.70 -20.71 14.54
N LEU A 418 3.54 -20.08 14.35
CA LEU A 418 2.38 -20.73 13.75
C LEU A 418 2.61 -21.00 12.27
N ILE A 419 3.02 -19.99 11.50
CA ILE A 419 3.36 -20.13 10.08
C ILE A 419 4.55 -21.08 9.92
N ALA A 420 5.58 -20.94 10.77
CA ALA A 420 6.72 -21.87 10.78
C ALA A 420 6.27 -23.33 10.94
N ALA A 421 5.39 -23.62 11.91
CA ALA A 421 4.88 -24.96 12.13
C ALA A 421 4.05 -25.50 10.95
N LEU A 422 3.23 -24.64 10.32
CA LEU A 422 2.42 -25.01 9.16
C LEU A 422 3.28 -25.32 7.93
N ASP A 423 4.32 -24.52 7.68
CA ASP A 423 5.25 -24.74 6.57
C ASP A 423 6.12 -25.97 6.80
N LEU A 424 6.59 -26.20 8.03
CA LEU A 424 7.36 -27.38 8.41
C LEU A 424 6.57 -28.70 8.26
N LEU A 425 5.24 -28.68 8.41
CA LEU A 425 4.41 -29.86 8.12
C LEU A 425 4.40 -30.24 6.63
N GLY A 426 4.68 -29.29 5.73
CA GLY A 426 4.77 -29.50 4.29
C GLY A 426 6.21 -29.61 3.78
N ALA A 427 7.21 -29.37 4.63
CA ALA A 427 8.61 -29.39 4.25
C ALA A 427 9.08 -30.83 3.93
N PRO A 428 9.95 -31.01 2.92
CA PRO A 428 10.52 -32.32 2.62
C PRO A 428 11.47 -32.77 3.74
N ASP A 429 11.68 -34.09 3.90
CA ASP A 429 12.61 -34.66 4.89
C ASP A 429 14.06 -34.17 4.71
N SER A 430 14.41 -33.69 3.51
CA SER A 430 15.71 -33.08 3.23
C SER A 430 15.87 -31.69 3.84
N CYS A 431 14.80 -31.08 4.37
CA CYS A 431 14.86 -29.81 5.09
C CYS A 431 15.34 -30.06 6.52
N LEU A 432 16.59 -29.65 6.79
CA LEU A 432 17.29 -29.92 8.04
C LEU A 432 17.42 -28.68 8.93
N ALA A 433 17.25 -27.50 8.36
CA ALA A 433 17.14 -26.26 9.10
C ALA A 433 16.26 -25.27 8.34
N VAL A 434 15.62 -24.37 9.09
CA VAL A 434 14.91 -23.22 8.51
C VAL A 434 15.22 -21.96 9.30
N TYR A 435 15.35 -20.84 8.59
CA TYR A 435 15.37 -19.53 9.23
C TYR A 435 14.17 -18.72 8.77
N ALA A 436 13.85 -17.68 9.51
CA ALA A 436 12.66 -16.86 9.27
C ALA A 436 13.01 -15.38 9.21
N ASP A 437 12.04 -14.53 8.92
CA ASP A 437 12.20 -13.09 9.02
C ASP A 437 12.17 -12.63 10.49
N GLU A 438 12.51 -11.36 10.72
CA GLU A 438 12.66 -10.85 12.10
C GLU A 438 12.27 -9.38 12.23
N LEU A 439 11.63 -9.02 13.35
CA LEU A 439 11.45 -7.64 13.76
C LEU A 439 12.63 -7.19 14.61
N MET A 440 13.05 -5.93 14.46
CA MET A 440 14.20 -5.37 15.18
C MET A 440 13.78 -4.18 16.03
N ARG A 441 14.17 -4.17 17.30
CA ARG A 441 14.11 -2.98 18.16
C ARG A 441 15.31 -2.10 17.85
N LEU A 442 15.02 -0.88 17.40
CA LEU A 442 16.03 0.13 17.08
C LEU A 442 16.36 0.97 18.33
N GLU A 443 17.53 1.60 18.35
CA GLU A 443 18.01 2.40 19.50
C GLU A 443 17.09 3.56 19.86
N ASP A 444 16.31 4.07 18.90
CA ASP A 444 15.39 5.19 19.08
C ASP A 444 14.01 4.77 19.63
N GLY A 445 13.83 3.47 19.89
CA GLY A 445 12.59 2.85 20.38
C GLY A 445 11.60 2.46 19.29
N GLU A 446 11.89 2.72 18.01
CA GLU A 446 11.06 2.28 16.88
C GLU A 446 11.34 0.81 16.53
N HIS A 447 10.43 0.20 15.75
CA HIS A 447 10.61 -1.15 15.22
C HIS A 447 11.04 -1.10 13.75
N GLY A 448 12.15 -1.76 13.45
CA GLY A 448 12.56 -2.14 12.10
C GLY A 448 12.12 -3.56 11.75
N ILE A 449 12.38 -3.96 10.50
CA ILE A 449 12.10 -5.33 10.02
C ILE A 449 13.25 -5.81 9.13
N ALA A 450 13.64 -7.06 9.34
CA ALA A 450 14.59 -7.84 8.55
C ALA A 450 13.85 -8.97 7.82
N LEU A 451 13.33 -8.63 6.63
CA LEU A 451 12.81 -9.51 5.61
C LEU A 451 14.01 -10.04 4.79
N ARG A 452 14.42 -11.27 5.08
CA ARG A 452 15.62 -11.90 4.55
C ARG A 452 15.37 -12.44 3.14
N PRO A 453 16.38 -12.45 2.25
CA PRO A 453 16.30 -13.25 1.03
C PRO A 453 16.34 -14.75 1.37
N ASP A 454 16.14 -15.62 0.37
CA ASP A 454 16.49 -17.04 0.47
C ASP A 454 18.01 -17.21 0.66
N LEU A 455 18.44 -18.41 1.06
CA LEU A 455 19.78 -18.60 1.60
C LEU A 455 20.84 -18.19 0.58
N ASN A 456 21.58 -17.16 0.94
CA ASN A 456 22.59 -16.54 0.12
C ASN A 456 23.94 -16.79 0.80
N LEU A 457 24.73 -17.72 0.25
CA LEU A 457 25.96 -18.17 0.89
C LEU A 457 26.95 -17.02 1.04
N ASP A 458 27.12 -16.21 0.00
CA ASP A 458 28.05 -15.07 0.07
C ASP A 458 27.58 -14.03 1.10
N LEU A 459 26.27 -13.81 1.24
CA LEU A 459 25.72 -12.93 2.28
C LEU A 459 25.85 -13.52 3.69
N LEU A 460 25.70 -14.84 3.86
CA LEU A 460 25.90 -15.51 5.15
C LEU A 460 27.34 -15.38 5.62
N LEU A 461 28.31 -15.56 4.71
CA LEU A 461 29.73 -15.46 5.05
C LEU A 461 30.19 -14.01 5.24
N SER A 462 29.67 -13.06 4.47
CA SER A 462 30.04 -11.65 4.54
C SER A 462 29.30 -10.88 5.64
N PHE A 463 28.10 -11.32 6.04
CA PHE A 463 27.29 -10.69 7.09
C PHE A 463 26.54 -11.71 7.98
N PRO A 464 27.27 -12.53 8.78
CA PRO A 464 26.64 -13.51 9.67
C PRO A 464 25.59 -12.92 10.60
N ALA A 465 25.80 -11.71 11.13
CA ALA A 465 24.85 -11.05 12.04
C ALA A 465 23.42 -10.92 11.45
N GLY A 466 23.28 -10.83 10.13
CA GLY A 466 21.99 -10.70 9.46
C GLY A 466 21.30 -12.02 9.08
N LEU A 467 22.05 -13.12 8.96
CA LEU A 467 21.54 -14.41 8.46
C LEU A 467 21.80 -15.61 9.38
N SER A 468 22.74 -15.56 10.32
CA SER A 468 23.20 -16.71 11.11
C SER A 468 22.45 -16.93 12.43
N ARG A 469 21.38 -16.18 12.70
CA ARG A 469 20.70 -16.17 14.01
C ARG A 469 19.29 -16.73 13.93
N HIS A 470 18.85 -17.37 15.01
CA HIS A 470 17.47 -17.83 15.21
C HIS A 470 17.01 -18.88 14.19
N TRP A 471 17.89 -19.82 13.83
CA TRP A 471 17.51 -20.95 12.98
C TRP A 471 16.76 -22.00 13.80
N LEU A 472 15.71 -22.55 13.22
CA LEU A 472 15.09 -23.80 13.65
C LEU A 472 15.90 -24.95 13.06
N LEU A 473 16.53 -25.75 13.91
CA LEU A 473 17.43 -26.83 13.52
C LEU A 473 16.80 -28.19 13.82
N ARG A 474 16.93 -29.15 12.90
CA ARG A 474 16.56 -30.55 13.17
C ARG A 474 17.40 -31.08 14.31
N ARG A 475 16.73 -31.42 15.41
CA ARG A 475 17.39 -31.80 16.66
C ARG A 475 18.18 -33.10 16.51
N ASP A 476 17.59 -34.09 15.87
CA ASP A 476 18.24 -35.38 15.59
C ASP A 476 19.54 -35.21 14.81
N VAL A 477 19.50 -34.42 13.73
CA VAL A 477 20.69 -34.12 12.91
C VAL A 477 21.76 -33.35 13.69
N LEU A 478 21.36 -32.37 14.51
CA LEU A 478 22.28 -31.65 15.38
C LEU A 478 23.04 -32.59 16.31
N LEU A 479 22.34 -33.55 16.92
CA LEU A 479 22.96 -34.53 17.82
C LEU A 479 23.84 -35.54 17.06
N GLU A 480 23.43 -35.99 15.88
CA GLU A 480 24.23 -36.88 15.02
C GLU A 480 25.56 -36.23 14.59
N GLN A 481 25.57 -34.91 14.37
CA GLN A 481 26.78 -34.14 14.06
C GLN A 481 27.59 -33.70 15.29
N GLY A 482 27.26 -34.22 16.48
CA GLY A 482 28.00 -33.95 17.71
C GLY A 482 27.67 -32.64 18.40
N GLY A 483 26.56 -31.98 18.02
CA GLY A 483 26.08 -30.73 18.63
C GLY A 483 26.85 -29.48 18.18
N PHE A 484 26.71 -28.43 18.98
CA PHE A 484 27.44 -27.17 18.83
C PHE A 484 28.88 -27.30 19.35
N ALA A 485 29.84 -26.68 18.67
CA ALA A 485 31.26 -26.75 19.03
C ALA A 485 31.60 -25.78 20.17
N ALA A 486 32.05 -26.30 21.32
CA ALA A 486 32.39 -25.48 22.50
C ALA A 486 33.61 -24.56 22.29
N GLU A 487 34.47 -24.88 21.32
CA GLU A 487 35.65 -24.09 20.93
C GLU A 487 35.26 -22.77 20.23
N CYS A 488 33.99 -22.62 19.84
CA CYS A 488 33.45 -21.52 19.04
C CYS A 488 32.26 -20.85 19.76
N ASP A 489 32.38 -20.53 21.05
CA ASP A 489 31.29 -20.01 21.88
C ASP A 489 30.61 -18.74 21.34
N GLU A 490 31.34 -17.82 20.71
CA GLU A 490 30.76 -16.61 20.10
C GLU A 490 30.13 -16.86 18.71
N ALA A 491 30.55 -17.92 18.02
CA ALA A 491 30.18 -18.22 16.64
C ALA A 491 29.53 -19.61 16.47
N PHE A 492 28.96 -20.16 17.56
CA PHE A 492 28.52 -21.56 17.60
C PHE A 492 27.40 -21.86 16.59
N GLU A 493 26.50 -20.90 16.36
CA GLU A 493 25.44 -21.01 15.36
C GLU A 493 26.06 -21.08 13.96
N LEU A 494 26.93 -20.12 13.62
CA LEU A 494 27.59 -20.07 12.30
C LEU A 494 28.43 -21.33 12.05
N ASP A 495 29.18 -21.81 13.05
CA ASP A 495 29.96 -23.05 12.99
C ASP A 495 29.08 -24.24 12.58
N TYR A 496 27.98 -24.45 13.29
CA TYR A 496 27.08 -25.57 13.00
C TYR A 496 26.41 -25.41 11.64
N GLN A 497 25.97 -24.21 11.29
CA GLN A 497 25.31 -23.93 10.01
C GLN A 497 26.25 -24.21 8.83
N LEU A 498 27.52 -23.79 8.90
CA LEU A 498 28.49 -24.06 7.85
C LEU A 498 28.86 -25.56 7.77
N ARG A 499 28.94 -26.28 8.89
CA ARG A 499 29.10 -27.75 8.90
C ARG A 499 27.91 -28.47 8.27
N LEU A 500 26.69 -28.00 8.56
CA LEU A 500 25.47 -28.54 7.98
C LEU A 500 25.46 -28.35 6.46
N ILE A 501 25.81 -27.15 5.97
CA ILE A 501 25.93 -26.83 4.54
C ILE A 501 27.05 -27.66 3.89
N GLU A 502 28.19 -27.84 4.55
CA GLU A 502 29.29 -28.67 4.06
C GLU A 502 28.85 -30.14 3.86
N CYS A 503 28.08 -30.69 4.80
CA CYS A 503 27.65 -32.09 4.76
C CYS A 503 26.47 -32.36 3.82
N HIS A 504 25.51 -31.42 3.72
CA HIS A 504 24.22 -31.66 3.05
C HIS A 504 23.92 -30.70 1.88
N GLY A 505 24.76 -29.69 1.66
CA GLY A 505 24.55 -28.64 0.65
C GLY A 505 23.51 -27.60 1.05
N LEU A 506 23.39 -26.53 0.26
CA LEU A 506 22.50 -25.39 0.55
C LEU A 506 21.01 -25.75 0.52
N ALA A 507 20.62 -26.75 -0.28
CA ALA A 507 19.22 -27.13 -0.48
C ALA A 507 18.56 -27.76 0.77
N CYS A 508 19.34 -28.09 1.80
CA CYS A 508 18.79 -28.57 3.06
C CYS A 508 18.22 -27.46 3.96
N ILE A 509 18.42 -26.19 3.58
CA ILE A 509 17.99 -25.03 4.36
C ILE A 509 16.75 -24.41 3.71
N GLY A 510 15.69 -24.25 4.48
CA GLY A 510 14.49 -23.52 4.07
C GLY A 510 14.45 -22.09 4.63
N HIS A 511 13.60 -21.26 4.04
CA HIS A 511 13.32 -19.91 4.51
C HIS A 511 11.80 -19.76 4.70
N ILE A 512 11.41 -19.27 5.87
CA ILE A 512 10.03 -18.92 6.20
C ILE A 512 9.90 -17.39 6.12
N SER A 513 9.21 -16.90 5.10
CA SER A 513 9.02 -15.45 4.89
C SER A 513 7.95 -14.86 5.81
N GLU A 514 8.14 -15.03 7.11
CA GLU A 514 7.28 -14.50 8.17
C GLU A 514 8.13 -14.08 9.38
N PRO A 515 7.91 -12.90 9.97
CA PRO A 515 8.67 -12.50 11.14
C PRO A 515 8.42 -13.40 12.33
N LEU A 516 9.43 -14.15 12.77
CA LEU A 516 9.31 -15.13 13.84
C LEU A 516 9.21 -14.48 15.22
N LEU A 517 10.05 -13.47 15.44
CA LEU A 517 10.22 -12.80 16.72
C LEU A 517 10.68 -11.36 16.54
N THR A 518 10.71 -10.64 17.66
CA THR A 518 11.28 -9.30 17.80
C THR A 518 12.51 -9.41 18.70
N SER A 519 13.67 -9.02 18.16
CA SER A 519 14.94 -8.94 18.90
C SER A 519 15.53 -7.53 18.81
N ASP A 520 16.71 -7.34 19.39
CA ASP A 520 17.45 -6.08 19.25
C ASP A 520 18.16 -6.04 17.88
N ALA A 521 18.36 -4.83 17.35
CA ALA A 521 19.04 -4.63 16.07
C ALA A 521 20.42 -5.31 16.02
N PHE A 522 20.86 -5.68 14.81
CA PHE A 522 22.12 -6.40 14.60
C PHE A 522 23.31 -5.70 15.27
N ALA A 523 24.04 -6.44 16.10
CA ALA A 523 25.29 -5.97 16.68
C ALA A 523 26.38 -5.94 15.61
N LEU A 524 26.66 -4.76 15.06
CA LEU A 524 27.72 -4.57 14.06
C LEU A 524 29.09 -4.59 14.75
N ARG A 525 29.63 -5.77 15.02
CA ARG A 525 30.93 -6.00 15.68
C ARG A 525 31.75 -7.07 14.96
N ASP A 526 33.06 -6.89 14.92
CA ASP A 526 34.00 -7.92 14.40
C ASP A 526 34.18 -9.03 15.44
N SER A 527 34.11 -10.30 15.02
CA SER A 527 34.42 -11.47 15.83
C SER A 527 35.54 -12.29 15.18
N LEU A 528 36.61 -12.51 15.94
CA LEU A 528 37.72 -13.37 15.49
C LEU A 528 37.27 -14.83 15.32
N GLN A 529 36.27 -15.28 16.07
CA GLN A 529 35.75 -16.64 15.96
C GLN A 529 34.93 -16.84 14.69
N GLU A 530 34.06 -15.88 14.34
CA GLU A 530 33.32 -15.93 13.07
C GLU A 530 34.28 -16.00 11.88
N ARG A 531 35.33 -15.16 11.89
CA ARG A 531 36.38 -15.18 10.85
C ARG A 531 37.10 -16.53 10.78
N ALA A 532 37.51 -17.09 11.91
CA ALA A 532 38.19 -18.38 11.95
C ALA A 532 37.29 -19.54 11.46
N VAL A 533 35.99 -19.51 11.81
CA VAL A 533 34.98 -20.48 11.35
C VAL A 533 34.80 -20.39 9.84
N ILE A 534 34.70 -19.18 9.28
CA ILE A 534 34.61 -18.96 7.84
C ILE A 534 35.89 -19.43 7.13
N GLU A 535 37.07 -19.07 7.63
CA GLU A 535 38.35 -19.51 7.05
C GLU A 535 38.46 -21.04 7.02
N ARG A 536 38.08 -21.72 8.10
CA ARG A 536 38.06 -23.20 8.16
C ARG A 536 37.09 -23.78 7.13
N TYR A 537 35.90 -23.19 6.99
CA TYR A 537 34.93 -23.61 5.97
C TYR A 537 35.47 -23.44 4.54
N LEU A 538 36.13 -22.32 4.25
CA LEU A 538 36.77 -22.08 2.95
C LEU A 538 37.93 -23.06 2.67
N GLN A 539 38.74 -23.36 3.69
CA GLN A 539 39.81 -24.35 3.60
C GLN A 539 39.27 -25.77 3.31
N ALA A 540 38.18 -26.17 3.97
CA ALA A 540 37.51 -27.45 3.72
C ALA A 540 37.00 -27.56 2.27
N ARG A 541 36.62 -26.43 1.67
CA ARG A 541 36.23 -26.31 0.25
C ARG A 541 37.40 -26.24 -0.74
N GLY A 542 38.64 -26.28 -0.24
CA GLY A 542 39.86 -26.31 -1.06
C GLY A 542 40.64 -24.99 -1.12
N TYR A 543 40.17 -23.91 -0.49
CA TYR A 543 40.85 -22.62 -0.49
C TYR A 543 41.85 -22.51 0.66
N GLN A 544 42.98 -23.21 0.53
CA GLN A 544 43.99 -23.36 1.59
C GLN A 544 44.65 -22.03 2.03
N GLN A 545 44.62 -21.01 1.18
CA GLN A 545 45.19 -19.69 1.46
C GLN A 545 44.12 -18.61 1.69
N ALA A 546 42.85 -19.01 1.87
CA ALA A 546 41.77 -18.07 2.10
C ALA A 546 42.02 -17.22 3.36
N ARG A 547 41.60 -15.96 3.29
CA ARG A 547 41.68 -14.99 4.38
C ARG A 547 40.37 -14.25 4.51
N VAL A 548 39.95 -14.04 5.74
CA VAL A 548 38.76 -13.23 6.04
C VAL A 548 39.20 -11.98 6.79
N SER A 549 38.93 -10.82 6.22
CA SER A 549 39.18 -9.51 6.85
C SER A 549 37.87 -8.79 7.16
N SER A 550 37.95 -7.71 7.93
CA SER A 550 36.80 -6.86 8.26
C SER A 550 37.15 -5.41 7.93
N ARG A 551 36.48 -4.82 6.93
CA ARG A 551 36.61 -3.39 6.60
C ARG A 551 35.69 -2.52 7.44
N LEU A 552 34.50 -3.04 7.74
CA LEU A 552 33.50 -2.43 8.60
C LEU A 552 33.11 -3.44 9.68
N PRO A 553 32.83 -3.01 10.92
CA PRO A 553 32.49 -3.94 12.00
C PRO A 553 31.37 -4.91 11.61
N GLY A 554 31.62 -6.21 11.79
CA GLY A 554 30.69 -7.31 11.50
C GLY A 554 30.39 -7.55 10.01
N ARG A 555 31.17 -6.95 9.10
CA ARG A 555 31.03 -7.11 7.65
C ARG A 555 32.36 -7.59 7.08
N TYR A 556 32.36 -8.84 6.64
CA TYR A 556 33.56 -9.56 6.27
C TYR A 556 33.83 -9.51 4.77
N GLU A 557 35.12 -9.32 4.45
CA GLU A 557 35.65 -9.40 3.10
C GLU A 557 36.41 -10.72 2.97
N LEU A 558 36.05 -11.48 1.94
CA LEU A 558 36.62 -12.80 1.69
C LEU A 558 37.63 -12.71 0.54
N ASP A 559 38.88 -13.06 0.83
CA ASP A 559 39.91 -13.38 -0.16
C ASP A 559 40.05 -14.90 -0.22
N TYR A 560 39.77 -15.48 -1.39
CA TYR A 560 39.82 -16.93 -1.59
C TYR A 560 41.26 -17.45 -1.77
N GLY A 561 42.25 -16.57 -1.89
CA GLY A 561 43.67 -16.94 -1.90
C GLY A 561 44.06 -17.84 -3.07
N HIS A 562 43.55 -17.55 -4.27
CA HIS A 562 43.85 -18.32 -5.47
C HIS A 562 45.36 -18.32 -5.77
N ALA A 563 45.94 -19.50 -6.00
CA ALA A 563 47.39 -19.63 -6.23
C ALA A 563 47.86 -18.91 -7.52
N GLN A 564 47.00 -18.85 -8.52
CA GLN A 564 47.21 -18.10 -9.76
C GLN A 564 45.89 -17.46 -10.19
N LEU A 565 45.97 -16.20 -10.63
CA LEU A 565 44.84 -15.51 -11.23
C LEU A 565 44.79 -15.78 -12.76
N GLY A 566 43.57 -15.97 -13.28
CA GLY A 566 43.29 -16.26 -14.69
C GLY A 566 43.46 -15.04 -15.59
N SER A 567 43.61 -15.29 -16.89
CA SER A 567 43.69 -14.21 -17.89
C SER A 567 42.30 -13.64 -18.21
N VAL A 568 42.19 -12.33 -18.47
CA VAL A 568 40.91 -11.65 -18.73
C VAL A 568 40.89 -11.03 -20.13
N SER A 569 39.85 -11.29 -20.91
CA SER A 569 39.52 -10.50 -22.10
C SER A 569 38.42 -9.52 -21.76
N ILE A 570 38.73 -8.22 -21.78
CA ILE A 570 37.75 -7.14 -21.56
C ILE A 570 37.13 -6.78 -22.92
N LEU A 571 35.82 -6.95 -23.04
CA LEU A 571 35.08 -6.74 -24.29
C LEU A 571 34.19 -5.51 -24.17
N ILE A 572 34.42 -4.51 -25.02
CA ILE A 572 33.68 -3.24 -25.02
C ILE A 572 33.03 -3.05 -26.39
N VAL A 573 31.70 -2.98 -26.43
CA VAL A 573 30.95 -2.64 -27.65
C VAL A 573 30.97 -1.13 -27.83
N VAL A 574 31.65 -0.67 -28.88
CA VAL A 574 31.87 0.76 -29.13
C VAL A 574 30.72 1.33 -29.94
N GLN A 575 30.15 2.44 -29.47
CA GLN A 575 29.15 3.24 -30.18
C GLN A 575 29.70 4.63 -30.56
N ASP A 576 28.97 5.41 -31.37
CA ASP A 576 29.37 6.73 -31.90
C ASP A 576 29.38 7.82 -30.80
N ARG A 577 30.11 7.58 -29.70
CA ARG A 577 30.21 8.40 -28.48
C ARG A 577 31.68 8.52 -28.04
N LEU A 578 32.51 9.12 -28.91
CA LEU A 578 33.96 9.17 -28.76
C LEU A 578 34.46 9.65 -27.39
N PRO A 579 33.93 10.73 -26.78
CA PRO A 579 34.41 11.18 -25.47
C PRO A 579 34.24 10.14 -24.36
N GLN A 580 33.20 9.30 -24.44
CA GLN A 580 32.88 8.30 -23.42
C GLN A 580 33.89 7.15 -23.46
N ILE A 581 34.12 6.59 -24.65
CA ILE A 581 35.07 5.48 -24.81
C ILE A 581 36.52 5.92 -24.58
N GLN A 582 36.88 7.17 -24.91
CA GLN A 582 38.21 7.71 -24.60
C GLN A 582 38.47 7.71 -23.10
N ARG A 583 37.54 8.29 -22.31
CA ARG A 583 37.65 8.30 -20.85
C ARG A 583 37.62 6.89 -20.25
N CYS A 584 36.81 6.00 -20.81
CA CYS A 584 36.80 4.59 -20.41
C CYS A 584 38.18 3.95 -20.61
N MET A 585 38.78 4.14 -21.78
CA MET A 585 40.11 3.60 -22.08
C MET A 585 41.21 4.24 -21.24
N GLU A 586 41.17 5.56 -21.02
CA GLU A 586 42.12 6.28 -20.17
C GLU A 586 42.10 5.72 -18.74
N THR A 587 40.93 5.69 -18.11
CA THR A 587 40.79 5.19 -16.72
C THR A 587 41.10 3.69 -16.61
N LEU A 588 40.70 2.89 -17.59
CA LEU A 588 41.02 1.46 -17.64
C LEU A 588 42.53 1.23 -17.68
N LEU A 589 43.24 1.92 -18.57
CA LEU A 589 44.70 1.74 -18.72
C LEU A 589 45.48 2.37 -17.56
N GLU A 590 45.01 3.49 -16.99
CA GLU A 590 45.69 4.18 -15.90
C GLU A 590 45.50 3.50 -14.54
N HIS A 591 44.28 3.05 -14.23
CA HIS A 591 43.96 2.54 -12.91
C HIS A 591 44.13 1.02 -12.78
N THR A 592 44.07 0.24 -13.86
CA THR A 592 44.13 -1.24 -13.74
C THR A 592 45.54 -1.72 -13.35
N GLY A 593 45.67 -2.25 -12.12
CA GLY A 593 46.93 -2.81 -11.61
C GLY A 593 47.19 -4.27 -12.00
N TYR A 594 46.17 -5.01 -12.43
CA TYR A 594 46.34 -6.38 -12.95
C TYR A 594 46.94 -6.36 -14.35
N THR A 595 47.86 -7.26 -14.67
CA THR A 595 48.60 -7.20 -15.94
C THR A 595 48.19 -8.26 -16.97
N ASN A 596 47.55 -9.35 -16.54
CA ASN A 596 47.19 -10.47 -17.42
C ASN A 596 45.80 -10.28 -18.03
N TYR A 597 45.64 -9.22 -18.81
CA TYR A 597 44.40 -8.93 -19.53
C TYR A 597 44.66 -8.43 -20.96
N GLU A 598 43.69 -8.64 -21.85
CA GLU A 598 43.60 -7.95 -23.15
C GLU A 598 42.31 -7.12 -23.21
N VAL A 599 42.27 -6.12 -24.09
CA VAL A 599 41.08 -5.30 -24.37
C VAL A 599 40.69 -5.47 -25.83
N LEU A 600 39.42 -5.81 -26.04
CA LEU A 600 38.79 -6.01 -27.34
C LEU A 600 37.74 -4.92 -27.56
N LEU A 601 38.05 -3.97 -28.45
CA LEU A 601 37.12 -2.93 -28.88
C LEU A 601 36.28 -3.47 -30.06
N LEU A 602 34.98 -3.59 -29.84
CA LEU A 602 34.05 -4.19 -30.80
C LEU A 602 33.28 -3.07 -31.51
N ASP A 603 33.75 -2.70 -32.71
CA ASP A 603 33.10 -1.71 -33.57
C ASP A 603 31.84 -2.31 -34.21
N HIS A 604 30.67 -1.82 -33.78
CA HIS A 604 29.36 -2.26 -34.27
C HIS A 604 28.83 -1.39 -35.42
N GLY A 605 29.68 -1.10 -36.40
CA GLY A 605 29.30 -0.35 -37.60
C GLY A 605 29.13 1.14 -37.35
N ASN A 606 30.00 1.73 -36.53
CA ASN A 606 30.05 3.16 -36.25
C ASN A 606 30.20 3.99 -37.53
N GLN A 607 29.45 5.10 -37.62
CA GLN A 607 29.40 5.95 -38.81
C GLN A 607 30.18 7.26 -38.63
N ALA A 608 30.37 7.72 -37.39
CA ALA A 608 31.06 8.97 -37.12
C ALA A 608 32.51 8.92 -37.65
N PRO A 609 32.96 9.91 -38.45
CA PRO A 609 34.33 9.93 -38.97
C PRO A 609 35.39 9.89 -37.86
N GLU A 610 35.18 10.69 -36.81
CA GLU A 610 36.08 10.79 -35.65
C GLU A 610 36.24 9.45 -34.90
N MET A 611 35.16 8.67 -34.76
CA MET A 611 35.21 7.34 -34.14
C MET A 611 36.03 6.36 -34.99
N ARG A 612 35.79 6.35 -36.30
CA ARG A 612 36.52 5.47 -37.24
C ARG A 612 38.00 5.82 -37.32
N GLU A 613 38.34 7.10 -37.32
CA GLU A 613 39.72 7.58 -37.27
C GLU A 613 40.41 7.19 -35.96
N TRP A 614 39.72 7.36 -34.83
CA TRP A 614 40.25 6.97 -33.52
C TRP A 614 40.51 5.46 -33.43
N LEU A 615 39.54 4.62 -33.83
CA LEU A 615 39.69 3.15 -33.86
C LEU A 615 40.82 2.71 -34.80
N ALA A 616 40.98 3.33 -35.97
CA ALA A 616 42.09 3.05 -36.88
C ALA A 616 43.44 3.47 -36.27
N GLY A 617 43.46 4.58 -35.51
CA GLY A 617 44.64 5.00 -34.75
C GLY A 617 45.03 3.99 -33.67
N VAL A 618 44.05 3.49 -32.92
CA VAL A 618 44.26 2.42 -31.91
C VAL A 618 44.81 1.16 -32.56
N GLU A 619 44.23 0.72 -33.68
CA GLU A 619 44.69 -0.45 -34.44
C GLU A 619 46.12 -0.26 -34.96
N ALA A 620 46.49 0.94 -35.40
CA ALA A 620 47.82 1.26 -35.90
C ALA A 620 48.91 1.29 -34.82
N MET A 621 48.56 1.41 -33.53
CA MET A 621 49.53 1.30 -32.43
C MET A 621 50.16 -0.09 -32.35
N GLY A 622 49.48 -1.13 -32.87
CA GLY A 622 50.01 -2.50 -32.92
C GLY A 622 50.27 -3.13 -31.55
N ALA A 623 49.59 -2.65 -30.50
CA ALA A 623 49.72 -3.20 -29.15
C ALA A 623 48.96 -4.54 -29.06
N ASP A 624 49.65 -5.64 -28.80
CA ASP A 624 49.01 -6.98 -28.72
C ASP A 624 47.95 -7.08 -27.60
N GLN A 625 48.07 -6.21 -26.58
CA GLN A 625 47.12 -6.10 -25.47
C GLN A 625 45.80 -5.39 -25.84
N LEU A 626 45.75 -4.63 -26.95
CA LEU A 626 44.60 -3.83 -27.35
C LEU A 626 44.25 -4.08 -28.81
N ARG A 627 43.09 -4.68 -29.06
CA ARG A 627 42.68 -5.15 -30.39
C ARG A 627 41.32 -4.57 -30.77
N VAL A 628 41.16 -4.24 -32.04
CA VAL A 628 39.91 -3.72 -32.61
C VAL A 628 39.31 -4.77 -33.54
N PHE A 629 38.03 -5.07 -33.36
CA PHE A 629 37.26 -5.94 -34.25
C PHE A 629 36.09 -5.19 -34.84
N ARG A 630 35.86 -5.35 -36.15
CA ARG A 630 34.82 -4.65 -36.88
C ARG A 630 33.71 -5.61 -37.30
N PHE A 631 32.48 -5.26 -36.97
CA PHE A 631 31.28 -6.01 -37.28
C PHE A 631 30.32 -5.19 -38.15
N GLY A 632 29.46 -5.87 -38.92
CA GLY A 632 28.44 -5.20 -39.71
C GLY A 632 27.31 -4.65 -38.84
N SER A 633 26.79 -3.47 -39.16
CA SER A 633 25.69 -2.82 -38.42
C SER A 633 24.37 -3.61 -38.43
N ALA A 634 24.20 -4.55 -39.36
CA ALA A 634 23.04 -5.44 -39.43
C ALA A 634 23.08 -6.60 -38.41
N LEU A 635 24.23 -6.87 -37.80
CA LEU A 635 24.38 -7.92 -36.80
C LEU A 635 23.68 -7.49 -35.51
N SER A 636 22.94 -8.39 -34.85
CA SER A 636 22.37 -8.08 -33.53
C SER A 636 23.49 -7.93 -32.49
N ARG A 637 23.23 -7.19 -31.41
CA ARG A 637 24.20 -7.03 -30.31
C ARG A 637 24.61 -8.38 -29.71
N SER A 638 23.66 -9.29 -29.48
CA SER A 638 23.94 -10.61 -28.93
C SER A 638 24.78 -11.47 -29.87
N ALA A 639 24.47 -11.49 -31.17
CA ALA A 639 25.28 -12.22 -32.16
C ALA A 639 26.70 -11.66 -32.27
N LEU A 640 26.85 -10.33 -32.20
CA LEU A 640 28.15 -9.67 -32.13
C LEU A 640 28.94 -10.12 -30.90
N CYS A 641 28.31 -10.10 -29.72
CA CYS A 641 28.95 -10.52 -28.48
C CYS A 641 29.36 -11.99 -28.53
N ASN A 642 28.50 -12.87 -29.03
CA ASN A 642 28.79 -14.30 -29.20
C ASN A 642 29.98 -14.55 -30.14
N GLN A 643 30.06 -13.83 -31.26
CA GLN A 643 31.21 -13.93 -32.18
C GLN A 643 32.50 -13.36 -31.58
N ALA A 644 32.41 -12.26 -30.83
CA ALA A 644 33.56 -11.67 -30.16
C ALA A 644 34.12 -12.59 -29.07
N ALA A 645 33.26 -13.25 -28.29
CA ALA A 645 33.64 -14.20 -27.26
C ALA A 645 34.46 -15.39 -27.81
N GLN A 646 34.25 -15.79 -29.06
CA GLN A 646 35.05 -16.83 -29.72
C GLN A 646 36.47 -16.37 -30.08
N GLN A 647 36.69 -15.06 -30.20
CA GLN A 647 37.98 -14.46 -30.59
C GLN A 647 38.82 -14.01 -29.38
N ALA A 648 38.22 -14.02 -28.19
CA ALA A 648 38.85 -13.74 -26.91
C ALA A 648 39.84 -14.84 -26.53
N ARG A 649 41.03 -14.42 -26.05
CA ARG A 649 42.13 -15.30 -25.63
C ARG A 649 42.10 -15.60 -24.13
N GLY A 650 41.48 -14.74 -23.33
CA GLY A 650 41.40 -14.85 -21.89
C GLY A 650 40.57 -16.04 -21.40
N ASP A 651 40.90 -16.52 -20.21
CA ASP A 651 40.12 -17.54 -19.49
C ASP A 651 38.77 -16.99 -19.05
N PHE A 652 38.72 -15.69 -18.75
CA PHE A 652 37.52 -14.95 -18.37
C PHE A 652 37.14 -13.91 -19.43
N LEU A 653 35.84 -13.80 -19.68
CA LEU A 653 35.23 -12.76 -20.50
C LEU A 653 34.66 -11.70 -19.56
N LEU A 654 35.06 -10.44 -19.71
CA LEU A 654 34.49 -9.31 -18.98
C LEU A 654 33.79 -8.36 -19.96
N TRP A 655 32.46 -8.35 -19.93
CA TRP A 655 31.67 -7.34 -20.64
C TRP A 655 31.70 -6.03 -19.87
N LEU A 656 32.17 -4.97 -20.52
CA LEU A 656 32.29 -3.64 -19.93
C LEU A 656 31.58 -2.60 -20.80
N GLY A 657 30.74 -1.76 -20.18
CA GLY A 657 30.08 -0.65 -20.86
C GLY A 657 31.09 0.38 -21.40
N ASP A 658 30.82 0.94 -22.57
CA ASP A 658 31.68 1.92 -23.26
C ASP A 658 31.78 3.29 -22.54
N GLY A 659 30.94 3.52 -21.54
CA GLY A 659 30.97 4.69 -20.66
C GLY A 659 31.53 4.44 -19.26
N ALA A 660 32.11 3.26 -18.99
CA ALA A 660 32.62 2.91 -17.67
C ALA A 660 33.87 3.73 -17.29
N GLY A 661 33.98 4.12 -16.03
CA GLY A 661 35.16 4.74 -15.43
C GLY A 661 35.66 3.90 -14.27
N VAL A 662 36.87 3.36 -14.39
CA VAL A 662 37.51 2.54 -13.36
C VAL A 662 37.98 3.43 -12.21
N MET A 663 37.67 3.05 -10.97
CA MET A 663 37.99 3.84 -9.77
C MET A 663 39.16 3.26 -8.97
N ASP A 664 39.17 1.95 -8.73
CA ASP A 664 40.13 1.27 -7.86
C ASP A 664 41.12 0.42 -8.67
N ASN A 665 42.33 0.24 -8.13
CA ASN A 665 43.42 -0.37 -8.90
C ASN A 665 43.40 -1.90 -8.94
N ASP A 666 42.72 -2.53 -8.00
CA ASP A 666 42.62 -3.98 -7.84
C ASP A 666 41.29 -4.54 -8.32
N TRP A 667 40.46 -3.73 -9.00
CA TRP A 667 39.10 -4.09 -9.39
C TRP A 667 39.00 -5.40 -10.19
N LEU A 668 39.93 -5.67 -11.12
CA LEU A 668 39.96 -6.94 -11.87
C LEU A 668 40.28 -8.12 -10.95
N GLN A 669 41.21 -7.95 -10.01
CA GLN A 669 41.53 -8.98 -9.01
C GLN A 669 40.33 -9.27 -8.13
N GLN A 670 39.54 -8.25 -7.77
CA GLN A 670 38.31 -8.43 -6.99
C GLN A 670 37.23 -9.20 -7.77
N LEU A 671 37.07 -8.93 -9.07
CA LEU A 671 36.20 -9.74 -9.92
C LEU A 671 36.69 -11.20 -10.03
N LEU A 672 37.99 -11.39 -10.27
CA LEU A 672 38.61 -12.72 -10.40
C LEU A 672 38.58 -13.53 -9.10
N ASN A 673 38.69 -12.86 -7.95
CA ASN A 673 38.61 -13.50 -6.64
C ASN A 673 37.32 -14.31 -6.49
N HIS A 674 36.19 -13.78 -6.97
CA HIS A 674 34.93 -14.52 -7.02
C HIS A 674 34.78 -15.35 -8.30
N GLY A 675 35.20 -14.84 -9.47
CA GLY A 675 34.99 -15.49 -10.76
C GLY A 675 35.70 -16.82 -10.90
N GLN A 676 36.82 -17.02 -10.20
CA GLN A 676 37.58 -18.28 -10.19
C GLN A 676 37.00 -19.38 -9.29
N ARG A 677 35.91 -19.11 -8.58
CA ARG A 677 35.20 -20.15 -7.81
C ARG A 677 34.43 -21.04 -8.77
N SER A 678 34.53 -22.36 -8.59
CA SER A 678 33.95 -23.33 -9.53
C SER A 678 32.42 -23.29 -9.56
N GLU A 679 31.78 -22.87 -8.46
CA GLU A 679 30.33 -22.70 -8.40
C GLU A 679 29.83 -21.35 -8.94
N VAL A 680 30.71 -20.42 -9.33
CA VAL A 680 30.32 -19.08 -9.78
C VAL A 680 30.27 -19.01 -11.30
N GLY A 681 29.12 -18.59 -11.83
CA GLY A 681 28.88 -18.44 -13.26
C GLY A 681 29.12 -17.02 -13.75
N ALA A 682 28.80 -16.02 -12.93
CA ALA A 682 29.00 -14.61 -13.27
C ALA A 682 29.36 -13.76 -12.05
N VAL A 683 30.13 -12.69 -12.29
CA VAL A 683 30.48 -11.68 -11.28
C VAL A 683 30.22 -10.27 -11.81
N GLY A 684 29.65 -9.41 -10.99
CA GLY A 684 29.38 -8.01 -11.31
C GLY A 684 29.72 -7.05 -10.16
N GLY A 685 29.89 -5.77 -10.50
CA GLY A 685 30.25 -4.70 -9.56
C GLY A 685 29.11 -3.73 -9.24
N LYS A 686 29.39 -2.78 -8.33
CA LYS A 686 28.54 -1.63 -8.00
C LYS A 686 28.71 -0.56 -9.08
N LEU A 687 27.61 -0.21 -9.76
CA LEU A 687 27.62 0.81 -10.80
C LEU A 687 27.07 2.12 -10.25
N LEU A 688 27.84 3.19 -10.38
CA LEU A 688 27.53 4.51 -9.85
C LEU A 688 27.27 5.50 -11.00
N SER A 689 26.34 6.43 -10.81
CA SER A 689 26.17 7.58 -11.70
C SER A 689 27.14 8.71 -11.34
N ALA A 690 27.32 9.66 -12.27
CA ALA A 690 28.17 10.83 -12.08
C ALA A 690 27.81 11.71 -10.87
N ASP A 691 26.57 11.66 -10.37
CA ASP A 691 26.11 12.37 -9.16
C ASP A 691 26.35 11.58 -7.86
N GLY A 692 27.12 10.48 -7.92
CA GLY A 692 27.48 9.68 -6.74
C GLY A 692 26.36 8.81 -6.21
N LYS A 693 25.36 8.49 -7.04
CA LYS A 693 24.28 7.57 -6.68
C LYS A 693 24.50 6.19 -7.27
N VAL A 694 23.92 5.19 -6.64
CA VAL A 694 23.81 3.85 -7.19
C VAL A 694 22.91 3.89 -8.40
N ARG A 695 23.46 3.51 -9.56
CA ARG A 695 22.70 3.26 -10.78
C ARG A 695 22.27 1.80 -10.84
N HIS A 696 23.14 0.88 -10.41
CA HIS A 696 22.85 -0.54 -10.45
C HIS A 696 23.64 -1.30 -9.37
N ALA A 697 22.95 -2.14 -8.60
CA ALA A 697 23.55 -3.01 -7.59
C ALA A 697 23.02 -4.45 -7.64
N GLY A 698 22.62 -4.91 -8.84
CA GLY A 698 21.96 -6.20 -9.08
C GLY A 698 20.52 -5.99 -9.58
N PHE A 699 19.93 -7.03 -10.16
CA PHE A 699 18.51 -7.03 -10.52
C PHE A 699 17.68 -7.73 -9.45
N LEU A 700 16.46 -7.21 -9.24
CA LEU A 700 15.38 -7.85 -8.51
C LEU A 700 14.32 -8.27 -9.53
N LEU A 701 14.03 -9.57 -9.62
CA LEU A 701 13.07 -10.07 -10.60
C LEU A 701 11.63 -9.71 -10.20
N GLY A 702 10.78 -9.50 -11.19
CA GLY A 702 9.38 -9.10 -11.01
C GLY A 702 9.17 -7.64 -10.58
N LEU A 703 10.23 -6.92 -10.20
CA LEU A 703 10.15 -5.52 -9.77
C LEU A 703 9.90 -4.60 -10.97
N CYS A 704 8.81 -3.84 -10.94
CA CYS A 704 8.42 -2.87 -11.98
C CYS A 704 8.40 -3.46 -13.41
N GLY A 705 8.03 -4.73 -13.56
CA GLY A 705 8.09 -5.47 -14.81
C GLY A 705 8.82 -6.80 -14.64
N PRO A 706 9.45 -7.36 -15.69
CA PRO A 706 10.20 -8.60 -15.57
C PRO A 706 11.40 -8.52 -14.60
N ALA A 707 12.14 -7.41 -14.58
CA ALA A 707 13.24 -7.20 -13.63
C ALA A 707 13.50 -5.70 -13.42
N GLY A 708 13.75 -5.31 -12.18
CA GLY A 708 14.06 -3.93 -11.77
C GLY A 708 15.42 -3.83 -11.08
N ARG A 709 15.97 -2.62 -10.96
CA ARG A 709 17.31 -2.38 -10.43
C ARG A 709 17.30 -2.28 -8.91
N ALA A 710 18.10 -3.09 -8.24
CA ALA A 710 18.26 -3.00 -6.80
C ALA A 710 18.93 -1.67 -6.41
N PHE A 711 18.36 -0.97 -5.43
CA PHE A 711 18.92 0.23 -4.81
C PHE A 711 19.17 1.43 -5.74
N GLU A 712 18.50 1.50 -6.89
CA GLU A 712 18.64 2.63 -7.80
C GLU A 712 18.29 3.96 -7.10
N GLY A 713 19.20 4.94 -7.22
CA GLY A 713 19.08 6.26 -6.59
C GLY A 713 19.61 6.37 -5.16
N ALA A 714 20.03 5.27 -4.53
CA ALA A 714 20.70 5.30 -3.21
C ALA A 714 22.05 6.03 -3.29
N SER A 715 22.56 6.55 -2.17
CA SER A 715 23.91 7.14 -2.13
C SER A 715 24.99 6.06 -2.29
N PHE A 716 26.17 6.40 -2.81
CA PHE A 716 27.26 5.44 -2.96
C PHE A 716 27.75 4.83 -1.64
N ASP A 717 27.60 5.55 -0.52
CA ASP A 717 27.95 5.14 0.85
C ASP A 717 26.77 4.59 1.66
N ASP A 718 25.56 4.57 1.07
CA ASP A 718 24.37 4.02 1.70
C ASP A 718 24.61 2.55 2.09
N PRO A 719 24.33 2.14 3.34
CA PRO A 719 24.39 0.74 3.72
C PRO A 719 23.43 -0.14 2.93
N GLY A 720 22.34 0.44 2.43
CA GLY A 720 21.24 -0.30 1.83
C GLY A 720 20.47 -1.10 2.87
N TYR A 721 19.40 -1.72 2.39
CA TYR A 721 18.58 -2.61 3.20
C TYR A 721 19.43 -3.78 3.73
N MET A 722 19.42 -4.00 5.05
CA MET A 722 20.26 -5.01 5.72
C MET A 722 21.76 -4.95 5.37
N GLN A 723 22.34 -3.76 5.22
CA GLN A 723 23.76 -3.57 4.87
C GLN A 723 24.16 -4.18 3.50
N ARG A 724 23.19 -4.58 2.67
CA ARG A 724 23.43 -5.31 1.41
C ARG A 724 24.23 -4.50 0.39
N LEU A 725 24.32 -3.17 0.46
CA LEU A 725 25.18 -2.39 -0.44
C LEU A 725 26.66 -2.39 -0.05
N GLN A 726 27.02 -3.00 1.09
CA GLN A 726 28.36 -2.99 1.67
C GLN A 726 29.01 -4.39 1.75
N VAL A 727 28.28 -5.45 1.39
CA VAL A 727 28.76 -6.83 1.49
C VAL A 727 28.50 -7.64 0.22
N GLU A 728 29.31 -8.69 0.01
CA GLU A 728 29.11 -9.64 -1.07
C GLU A 728 27.80 -10.41 -0.93
N GLN A 729 27.12 -10.62 -2.05
CA GLN A 729 25.87 -11.38 -2.08
C GLN A 729 25.63 -11.98 -3.47
N ASN A 730 24.74 -12.97 -3.52
CA ASN A 730 24.21 -13.51 -4.76
C ASN A 730 22.91 -12.80 -5.19
N TYR A 731 22.81 -12.41 -6.46
CA TYR A 731 21.55 -11.97 -7.08
C TYR A 731 21.11 -12.98 -8.12
N SER A 732 19.84 -12.97 -8.50
CA SER A 732 19.38 -13.80 -9.61
C SER A 732 19.91 -13.29 -10.95
N ALA A 733 20.08 -11.98 -11.11
CA ALA A 733 20.70 -11.39 -12.29
C ALA A 733 21.59 -10.17 -11.99
N LEU A 734 22.57 -9.95 -12.86
CA LEU A 734 23.57 -8.87 -12.79
C LEU A 734 23.52 -8.01 -14.07
N SER A 735 24.11 -6.82 -14.02
CA SER A 735 24.15 -5.91 -15.17
C SER A 735 25.14 -6.38 -16.23
N GLY A 736 24.73 -6.35 -17.50
CA GLY A 736 25.61 -6.55 -18.65
C GLY A 736 26.61 -5.41 -18.90
N GLU A 737 26.61 -4.33 -18.11
CA GLU A 737 27.58 -3.24 -18.20
C GLU A 737 28.87 -3.53 -17.39
N CYS A 738 28.84 -4.52 -16.49
CA CYS A 738 30.01 -5.08 -15.81
C CYS A 738 29.71 -6.54 -15.45
N LEU A 739 30.08 -7.46 -16.34
CA LEU A 739 29.76 -8.88 -16.22
C LEU A 739 30.96 -9.76 -16.58
N MET A 740 31.62 -10.32 -15.57
CA MET A 740 32.70 -11.30 -15.74
C MET A 740 32.15 -12.72 -15.72
N ILE A 741 32.51 -13.53 -16.71
CA ILE A 741 32.09 -14.93 -16.84
C ILE A 741 33.28 -15.78 -17.27
N HIS A 742 33.44 -16.97 -16.71
CA HIS A 742 34.43 -17.94 -17.20
C HIS A 742 34.08 -18.35 -18.64
N ARG A 743 35.03 -18.26 -19.57
CA ARG A 743 34.77 -18.42 -21.00
C ARG A 743 34.14 -19.78 -21.33
N GLU A 744 34.59 -20.85 -20.68
CA GLU A 744 34.02 -22.19 -20.88
C GLU A 744 32.57 -22.28 -20.38
N VAL A 745 32.23 -21.58 -19.29
CA VAL A 745 30.87 -21.54 -18.75
C VAL A 745 29.95 -20.75 -19.69
N PHE A 746 30.42 -19.61 -20.21
CA PHE A 746 29.69 -18.84 -21.22
C PHE A 746 29.37 -19.69 -22.46
N GLN A 747 30.33 -20.48 -22.94
CA GLN A 747 30.15 -21.39 -24.06
C GLN A 747 29.21 -22.56 -23.71
N GLN A 748 29.34 -23.12 -22.51
CA GLN A 748 28.50 -24.22 -22.02
C GLN A 748 27.02 -23.85 -22.02
N VAL A 749 26.66 -22.63 -21.60
CA VAL A 749 25.27 -22.16 -21.58
C VAL A 749 24.79 -21.58 -22.91
N GLY A 750 25.64 -21.55 -23.95
CA GLY A 750 25.30 -21.11 -25.30
C GLY A 750 25.39 -19.60 -25.54
N GLY A 751 26.07 -18.84 -24.67
CA GLY A 751 26.24 -17.39 -24.81
C GLY A 751 24.96 -16.57 -24.64
N PHE A 752 24.90 -15.38 -25.24
CA PHE A 752 23.70 -14.53 -25.24
C PHE A 752 22.64 -15.05 -26.22
N ASP A 753 21.36 -14.98 -25.83
CA ASP A 753 20.26 -15.36 -26.72
C ASP A 753 20.11 -14.34 -27.86
N GLU A 754 19.90 -14.83 -29.08
CA GLU A 754 19.79 -13.99 -30.28
C GLU A 754 18.35 -13.63 -30.65
N ALA A 755 17.36 -14.09 -29.87
CA ALA A 755 15.96 -13.74 -30.06
C ALA A 755 15.72 -12.22 -29.88
N PRO A 756 15.16 -11.52 -30.89
CA PRO A 756 14.94 -10.07 -30.81
C PRO A 756 14.04 -9.63 -29.64
N LEU A 757 13.11 -10.48 -29.22
CA LEU A 757 12.21 -10.19 -28.09
C LEU A 757 12.91 -10.18 -26.73
N LEU A 758 14.09 -10.80 -26.61
CA LEU A 758 14.88 -10.81 -25.38
C LEU A 758 15.99 -9.76 -25.38
N ALA A 759 16.11 -8.95 -26.43
CA ALA A 759 17.21 -8.00 -26.58
C ALA A 759 17.38 -7.00 -25.41
N PRO A 760 16.31 -6.51 -24.73
CA PRO A 760 16.47 -5.65 -23.54
C PRO A 760 16.93 -6.40 -22.28
N TRP A 761 16.84 -7.74 -22.28
CA TRP A 761 16.98 -8.59 -21.09
C TRP A 761 18.09 -9.64 -21.26
N LEU A 762 19.07 -9.39 -22.14
CA LEU A 762 20.11 -10.37 -22.50
C LEU A 762 20.95 -10.82 -21.31
N ASP A 763 21.30 -9.88 -20.43
CA ASP A 763 22.05 -10.09 -19.21
C ASP A 763 21.21 -10.84 -18.16
N VAL A 764 19.94 -10.45 -17.99
CA VAL A 764 19.00 -11.15 -17.11
C VAL A 764 18.83 -12.60 -17.57
N ASP A 765 18.45 -12.84 -18.83
CA ASP A 765 18.27 -14.20 -19.38
C ASP A 765 19.52 -15.08 -19.25
N LEU A 766 20.71 -14.52 -19.52
CA LEU A 766 21.97 -15.24 -19.35
C LEU A 766 22.22 -15.63 -17.89
N CYS A 767 22.03 -14.69 -16.95
CA CYS A 767 22.20 -14.96 -15.52
C CYS A 767 21.22 -16.02 -15.01
N LEU A 768 19.97 -16.00 -15.49
CA LEU A 768 18.97 -17.01 -15.14
C LEU A 768 19.33 -18.40 -15.70
N ARG A 769 19.87 -18.47 -16.92
CA ARG A 769 20.39 -19.75 -17.48
C ARG A 769 21.60 -20.27 -16.74
N LEU A 770 22.50 -19.40 -16.28
CA LEU A 770 23.63 -19.78 -15.42
C LEU A 770 23.12 -20.39 -14.11
N GLN A 771 22.13 -19.76 -13.49
CA GLN A 771 21.49 -20.28 -12.27
C GLN A 771 20.79 -21.62 -12.51
N GLN A 772 20.08 -21.77 -13.62
CA GLN A 772 19.45 -23.04 -14.01
C GLN A 772 20.50 -24.16 -14.23
N ALA A 773 21.71 -23.82 -14.66
CA ALA A 773 22.83 -24.75 -14.79
C ALA A 773 23.56 -25.04 -13.45
N GLY A 774 23.10 -24.45 -12.34
CA GLY A 774 23.63 -24.67 -10.99
C GLY A 774 24.71 -23.67 -10.56
N TYR A 775 24.95 -22.61 -11.32
CA TYR A 775 25.95 -21.59 -10.98
C TYR A 775 25.37 -20.42 -10.17
N LEU A 776 26.22 -19.77 -9.38
CA LEU A 776 25.90 -18.54 -8.65
C LEU A 776 26.25 -17.30 -9.48
N ASN A 777 25.42 -16.26 -9.38
CA ASN A 777 25.75 -14.92 -9.87
C ASN A 777 26.13 -14.06 -8.65
N VAL A 778 27.40 -13.67 -8.55
CA VAL A 778 27.95 -12.95 -7.40
C VAL A 778 28.02 -11.46 -7.71
N TRP A 779 27.48 -10.64 -6.82
CA TRP A 779 27.69 -9.20 -6.83
C TRP A 779 28.68 -8.82 -5.74
N THR A 780 29.68 -8.02 -6.08
CA THR A 780 30.65 -7.51 -5.11
C THR A 780 30.60 -5.98 -5.02
N PRO A 781 30.50 -5.41 -3.80
CA PRO A 781 30.58 -3.97 -3.58
C PRO A 781 32.01 -3.42 -3.73
N ARG A 782 33.02 -4.32 -3.79
CA ARG A 782 34.44 -3.96 -3.89
C ARG A 782 34.84 -3.43 -5.26
N VAL A 783 34.04 -3.70 -6.28
CA VAL A 783 34.25 -3.18 -7.64
C VAL A 783 33.28 -2.04 -7.85
N GLN A 784 33.80 -0.82 -7.92
CA GLN A 784 33.01 0.39 -8.16
C GLN A 784 33.37 0.98 -9.51
N LEU A 785 32.38 1.17 -10.37
CA LEU A 785 32.54 1.76 -11.68
C LEU A 785 31.62 2.96 -11.83
N LEU A 786 32.18 4.08 -12.28
CA LEU A 786 31.40 5.23 -12.68
C LEU A 786 30.79 4.98 -14.06
N MET A 787 29.51 5.23 -14.22
CA MET A 787 28.78 5.02 -15.47
C MET A 787 28.18 6.33 -15.95
N GLU A 788 28.41 6.66 -17.21
CA GLU A 788 27.67 7.75 -17.86
C GLU A 788 26.26 7.29 -18.25
N ALA A 789 25.25 8.15 -18.06
CA ALA A 789 23.86 7.79 -18.32
C ALA A 789 23.64 7.43 -19.80
N ALA A 790 23.21 6.19 -20.07
CA ALA A 790 22.75 5.80 -21.39
C ALA A 790 21.32 6.32 -21.61
N SER A 791 20.95 6.54 -22.88
CA SER A 791 19.54 6.75 -23.25
C SER A 791 18.82 5.40 -23.18
N GLU A 792 18.04 5.17 -22.13
CA GLU A 792 17.30 3.92 -21.95
C GLU A 792 15.99 3.97 -22.75
N VAL A 793 15.80 2.98 -23.63
CA VAL A 793 14.54 2.75 -24.34
C VAL A 793 13.76 1.71 -23.52
N PRO A 794 12.56 2.03 -23.01
CA PRO A 794 11.75 1.06 -22.27
C PRO A 794 11.45 -0.17 -23.13
N ALA A 795 11.44 -1.35 -22.51
CA ALA A 795 11.03 -2.59 -23.17
C ALA A 795 9.57 -2.49 -23.65
N THR A 796 9.27 -3.10 -24.78
CA THR A 796 7.88 -3.19 -25.28
C THR A 796 7.10 -4.27 -24.54
N SER A 797 5.76 -4.22 -24.59
CA SER A 797 4.89 -5.25 -23.99
C SER A 797 5.23 -6.66 -24.49
N GLU A 798 5.56 -6.83 -25.77
CA GLU A 798 5.94 -8.11 -26.37
C GLU A 798 7.28 -8.64 -25.83
N GLN A 799 8.22 -7.74 -25.52
CA GLN A 799 9.52 -8.12 -24.94
C GLN A 799 9.37 -8.54 -23.47
N GLU A 800 8.52 -7.85 -22.70
CA GLU A 800 8.17 -8.28 -21.35
C GLU A 800 7.44 -9.64 -21.35
N ASP A 801 6.49 -9.83 -22.26
CA ASP A 801 5.75 -11.08 -22.42
C ASP A 801 6.67 -12.26 -22.74
N ALA A 802 7.73 -12.06 -23.53
CA ALA A 802 8.72 -13.08 -23.78
C ALA A 802 9.46 -13.51 -22.50
N MET A 803 9.76 -12.55 -21.61
CA MET A 803 10.34 -12.85 -20.29
C MET A 803 9.36 -13.60 -19.39
N TYR A 804 8.09 -13.17 -19.32
CA TYR A 804 7.08 -13.90 -18.55
C TYR A 804 6.89 -15.31 -19.10
N ALA A 805 6.77 -15.49 -20.41
CA ALA A 805 6.59 -16.80 -21.04
C ALA A 805 7.73 -17.78 -20.70
N ARG A 806 8.96 -17.26 -20.54
CA ARG A 806 10.14 -18.07 -20.29
C ARG A 806 10.44 -18.28 -18.80
N TRP A 807 10.27 -17.26 -17.98
CA TRP A 807 10.85 -17.20 -16.62
C TRP A 807 9.85 -16.89 -15.50
N LEU A 808 8.54 -16.75 -15.79
CA LEU A 808 7.55 -16.26 -14.82
C LEU A 808 7.62 -16.84 -13.40
N PRO A 809 7.78 -18.16 -13.16
CA PRO A 809 7.88 -18.70 -11.80
C PRO A 809 9.03 -18.10 -10.98
N LEU A 810 10.18 -17.87 -11.62
CA LEU A 810 11.34 -17.26 -10.99
C LEU A 810 11.20 -15.74 -10.87
N LEU A 811 10.56 -15.09 -11.86
CA LEU A 811 10.26 -13.66 -11.78
C LEU A 811 9.29 -13.33 -10.64
N ALA A 812 8.37 -14.26 -10.32
CA ALA A 812 7.41 -14.11 -9.25
C ALA A 812 8.00 -14.38 -7.85
N ARG A 813 9.08 -15.18 -7.77
CA ARG A 813 9.71 -15.63 -6.52
C ARG A 813 11.22 -15.58 -6.67
N ASP A 814 11.77 -14.37 -6.71
CA ASP A 814 13.21 -14.15 -6.75
C ASP A 814 13.86 -14.55 -5.42
N PRO A 815 14.80 -15.52 -5.40
CA PRO A 815 15.53 -15.88 -4.18
C PRO A 815 16.24 -14.69 -3.52
N ALA A 816 16.60 -13.64 -4.27
CA ALA A 816 17.26 -12.44 -3.75
C ALA A 816 16.30 -11.39 -3.16
N TYR A 817 14.97 -11.61 -3.25
CA TYR A 817 13.94 -10.63 -2.87
C TYR A 817 12.79 -11.26 -2.08
N ASN A 818 12.64 -10.84 -0.82
CA ASN A 818 11.64 -11.39 0.09
C ASN A 818 10.20 -11.04 -0.36
N PRO A 819 9.24 -11.99 -0.27
CA PRO A 819 7.86 -11.73 -0.66
C PRO A 819 7.15 -10.68 0.23
N GLY A 820 7.59 -10.41 1.45
CA GLY A 820 7.08 -9.29 2.23
C GLY A 820 7.20 -7.92 1.54
N PHE A 821 7.99 -7.81 0.46
CA PHE A 821 8.11 -6.60 -0.35
C PHE A 821 7.20 -6.53 -1.58
N SER A 822 6.87 -5.28 -1.95
CA SER A 822 6.13 -4.91 -3.15
C SER A 822 6.98 -5.06 -4.41
N LEU A 823 6.31 -5.43 -5.51
CA LEU A 823 6.87 -5.50 -6.85
C LEU A 823 6.56 -4.23 -7.68
N GLN A 824 5.82 -3.27 -7.16
CA GLN A 824 5.35 -2.09 -7.92
C GLN A 824 6.15 -0.81 -7.64
N THR A 825 7.10 -0.83 -6.70
CA THR A 825 7.82 0.37 -6.27
C THR A 825 9.19 0.46 -6.92
N ASP A 826 9.47 1.59 -7.58
CA ASP A 826 10.70 1.91 -8.30
C ASP A 826 12.00 1.67 -7.52
N GLN A 827 12.03 1.92 -6.20
CA GLN A 827 13.23 1.76 -5.36
C GLN A 827 13.39 0.36 -4.72
N GLY A 828 12.39 -0.51 -4.84
CA GLY A 828 12.32 -1.79 -4.12
C GLY A 828 12.27 -1.64 -2.59
N PHE A 829 12.28 -2.78 -1.88
CA PHE A 829 12.37 -2.89 -0.41
C PHE A 829 11.29 -2.10 0.36
N LYS A 830 10.10 -1.93 -0.23
CA LYS A 830 8.91 -1.39 0.42
C LYS A 830 7.95 -2.52 0.74
N LEU A 831 7.35 -2.51 1.93
CA LEU A 831 6.38 -3.53 2.33
C LEU A 831 5.22 -3.61 1.31
N ALA A 832 4.88 -4.82 0.93
CA ALA A 832 3.74 -5.12 0.07
C ALA A 832 2.40 -4.84 0.77
N ASP A 833 1.32 -4.81 -0.02
CA ASP A 833 -0.03 -4.88 0.56
C ASP A 833 -0.12 -6.12 1.48
N PRO A 834 -0.52 -5.96 2.75
CA PRO A 834 -0.55 -7.06 3.69
C PRO A 834 -1.49 -8.18 3.27
N GLN A 835 -2.60 -7.88 2.60
CA GLN A 835 -3.57 -8.88 2.15
C GLN A 835 -3.09 -9.66 0.91
N LEU A 836 -2.15 -9.08 0.14
CA LEU A 836 -1.44 -9.79 -0.94
C LEU A 836 -0.23 -10.57 -0.43
N SER A 837 0.46 -10.07 0.59
CA SER A 837 1.71 -10.63 1.10
C SER A 837 1.55 -11.62 2.26
N TRP A 838 0.32 -11.93 2.67
CA TRP A 838 0.07 -12.86 3.76
C TRP A 838 -1.14 -13.76 3.49
N GLN A 839 -0.88 -15.07 3.38
CA GLN A 839 -1.86 -16.11 3.13
C GLN A 839 -1.61 -17.26 4.11
N PRO A 840 -2.23 -17.27 5.31
CA PRO A 840 -1.88 -18.21 6.38
C PRO A 840 -2.22 -19.68 6.06
N LEU A 841 -3.03 -19.93 5.02
CA LEU A 841 -3.41 -21.27 4.58
C LEU A 841 -2.61 -21.77 3.36
N GLN A 842 -1.62 -21.00 2.88
CA GLN A 842 -0.96 -21.22 1.59
C GLN A 842 -0.23 -22.56 1.48
N SER A 843 0.28 -23.11 2.58
CA SER A 843 1.08 -24.35 2.56
C SER A 843 0.29 -25.62 2.28
N TRP A 844 -1.04 -25.63 2.48
CA TRP A 844 -1.89 -26.79 2.13
C TRP A 844 -3.21 -26.46 1.40
N ARG A 845 -3.56 -25.17 1.27
CA ARG A 845 -4.67 -24.65 0.45
C ARG A 845 -5.99 -25.43 0.61
N PRO A 846 -6.60 -25.47 1.82
CA PRO A 846 -7.82 -26.25 2.09
C PRO A 846 -9.08 -25.70 1.42
N LEU A 847 -9.04 -24.45 0.95
CA LEU A 847 -10.15 -23.75 0.29
C LEU A 847 -9.70 -23.23 -1.07
N PRO A 848 -10.62 -23.09 -2.05
CA PRO A 848 -10.35 -22.37 -3.28
C PRO A 848 -9.97 -20.91 -2.99
N VAL A 849 -8.88 -20.44 -3.58
CA VAL A 849 -8.39 -19.06 -3.44
C VAL A 849 -8.93 -18.21 -4.59
N VAL A 850 -9.72 -17.20 -4.25
CA VAL A 850 -10.38 -16.31 -5.22
C VAL A 850 -9.79 -14.90 -5.12
N LEU A 851 -9.33 -14.37 -6.25
CA LEU A 851 -8.92 -12.97 -6.39
C LEU A 851 -10.02 -12.19 -7.08
N GLY A 852 -10.62 -11.20 -6.39
CA GLY A 852 -11.71 -10.41 -6.95
C GLY A 852 -11.33 -8.97 -7.29
N HIS A 853 -11.50 -8.61 -8.55
CA HIS A 853 -11.31 -7.25 -9.07
C HIS A 853 -12.66 -6.55 -9.27
N TYR A 854 -12.99 -5.65 -8.34
CA TYR A 854 -14.24 -4.89 -8.36
C TYR A 854 -14.04 -3.51 -8.98
N ALA A 855 -15.04 -3.02 -9.72
CA ALA A 855 -14.91 -1.78 -10.49
C ALA A 855 -15.25 -0.52 -9.70
N ASP A 856 -16.04 -0.62 -8.63
CA ASP A 856 -16.27 0.48 -7.69
C ASP A 856 -16.68 -0.01 -6.29
N ARG A 857 -16.60 0.88 -5.29
CA ARG A 857 -16.91 0.56 -3.88
C ARG A 857 -18.39 0.75 -3.51
N GLN A 858 -19.24 1.08 -4.47
CA GLN A 858 -20.65 1.41 -4.27
C GLN A 858 -21.52 0.52 -5.17
N GLY A 859 -22.84 0.75 -5.18
CA GLY A 859 -23.78 0.17 -6.14
C GLY A 859 -23.45 -1.27 -6.58
N CYS A 860 -23.19 -1.45 -7.87
CA CYS A 860 -22.94 -2.77 -8.47
C CYS A 860 -21.64 -3.43 -8.02
N GLY A 861 -20.54 -2.69 -7.79
CA GLY A 861 -19.32 -3.32 -7.25
C GLY A 861 -19.53 -3.89 -5.85
N HIS A 862 -20.33 -3.18 -5.06
CA HIS A 862 -20.70 -3.59 -3.72
C HIS A 862 -21.58 -4.85 -3.71
N TYR A 863 -22.69 -4.87 -4.45
CA TYR A 863 -23.66 -5.97 -4.41
C TYR A 863 -23.27 -7.19 -5.25
N ARG A 864 -22.43 -7.04 -6.28
CA ARG A 864 -22.07 -8.15 -7.17
C ARG A 864 -20.79 -8.86 -6.82
N VAL A 865 -19.84 -8.15 -6.23
CA VAL A 865 -18.52 -8.69 -5.93
C VAL A 865 -18.25 -8.61 -4.45
N ILE A 866 -18.20 -7.40 -3.86
CA ILE A 866 -17.70 -7.21 -2.49
C ILE A 866 -18.53 -7.99 -1.44
N GLN A 867 -19.85 -7.79 -1.41
CA GLN A 867 -20.71 -8.41 -0.40
C GLN A 867 -20.83 -9.94 -0.56
N PRO A 868 -21.12 -10.47 -1.77
CA PRO A 868 -21.09 -11.92 -1.95
C PRO A 868 -19.71 -12.51 -1.64
N PHE A 869 -18.61 -11.84 -1.99
CA PHE A 869 -17.26 -12.35 -1.77
C PHE A 869 -16.97 -12.48 -0.28
N ASN A 870 -17.22 -11.41 0.48
CA ASN A 870 -17.03 -11.43 1.92
C ASN A 870 -17.92 -12.50 2.56
N THR A 871 -19.20 -12.58 2.21
CA THR A 871 -20.11 -13.55 2.81
C THR A 871 -19.71 -15.00 2.51
N VAL A 872 -19.30 -15.30 1.27
CA VAL A 872 -18.84 -16.66 0.88
C VAL A 872 -17.52 -17.02 1.57
N ARG A 873 -16.60 -16.04 1.71
CA ARG A 873 -15.32 -16.23 2.42
C ARG A 873 -15.53 -16.43 3.92
N ASP A 874 -16.36 -15.58 4.54
CA ASP A 874 -16.59 -15.59 5.98
C ASP A 874 -17.42 -16.83 6.40
N ALA A 875 -18.15 -17.46 5.46
CA ALA A 875 -18.75 -18.79 5.61
C ALA A 875 -17.76 -19.96 5.41
N GLY A 876 -16.49 -19.68 5.07
CA GLY A 876 -15.44 -20.67 4.86
C GLY A 876 -15.60 -21.53 3.61
N LEU A 877 -16.22 -20.97 2.56
CA LEU A 877 -16.39 -21.67 1.27
C LEU A 877 -15.27 -21.32 0.28
N ILE A 878 -14.61 -20.18 0.46
CA ILE A 878 -13.45 -19.71 -0.31
C ILE A 878 -12.47 -18.99 0.65
N ASP A 879 -11.22 -18.82 0.22
CA ASP A 879 -10.30 -17.82 0.77
C ASP A 879 -9.95 -16.79 -0.32
N GLY A 880 -9.32 -15.66 0.05
CA GLY A 880 -8.70 -14.76 -0.91
C GLY A 880 -8.89 -13.27 -0.64
N TYR A 881 -8.62 -12.46 -1.68
CA TYR A 881 -8.44 -11.02 -1.61
C TYR A 881 -9.28 -10.26 -2.65
N LEU A 882 -9.70 -9.04 -2.29
CA LEU A 882 -10.39 -8.11 -3.17
C LEU A 882 -9.48 -6.91 -3.48
N SER A 883 -9.28 -6.63 -4.76
CA SER A 883 -8.50 -5.49 -5.25
C SER A 883 -9.31 -4.63 -6.21
N MET A 884 -9.00 -3.34 -6.32
CA MET A 884 -9.44 -2.54 -7.47
C MET A 884 -8.41 -2.58 -8.61
N GLU A 885 -7.14 -2.77 -8.27
CA GLU A 885 -6.03 -2.76 -9.22
C GLU A 885 -5.78 -4.17 -9.74
N LEU A 886 -5.51 -4.28 -11.04
CA LEU A 886 -5.15 -5.55 -11.67
C LEU A 886 -3.69 -5.85 -11.35
N LEU A 887 -3.44 -7.08 -10.90
CA LEU A 887 -2.09 -7.54 -10.59
C LEU A 887 -1.28 -7.81 -11.87
N SER A 888 0.02 -7.55 -11.80
CA SER A 888 0.96 -7.95 -12.86
C SER A 888 1.07 -9.48 -12.98
N PRO A 889 1.60 -10.02 -14.10
CA PRO A 889 1.83 -11.46 -14.23
C PRO A 889 2.64 -12.06 -13.06
N ALA A 890 3.71 -11.38 -12.63
CA ALA A 890 4.54 -11.83 -11.51
C ALA A 890 3.76 -11.86 -10.18
N GLU A 891 2.95 -10.84 -9.89
CA GLU A 891 2.09 -10.83 -8.70
C GLU A 891 1.01 -11.91 -8.73
N LEU A 892 0.41 -12.20 -9.90
CA LEU A 892 -0.57 -13.28 -10.06
C LEU A 892 0.05 -14.65 -9.83
N GLU A 893 1.23 -14.92 -10.41
CA GLU A 893 1.96 -16.16 -10.18
C GLU A 893 2.42 -16.28 -8.72
N ARG A 894 2.72 -15.15 -8.06
CA ARG A 894 3.10 -15.15 -6.65
C ARG A 894 1.92 -15.45 -5.73
N TYR A 895 0.76 -14.85 -6.00
CA TYR A 895 -0.49 -15.03 -5.24
C TYR A 895 -1.18 -16.37 -5.51
N THR A 896 -0.96 -16.96 -6.68
CA THR A 896 -1.49 -18.27 -7.12
C THR A 896 -3.02 -18.44 -6.97
N PRO A 897 -3.86 -17.54 -7.51
CA PRO A 897 -5.32 -17.69 -7.37
C PRO A 897 -5.84 -18.91 -8.16
N ASP A 898 -6.87 -19.57 -7.64
CA ASP A 898 -7.62 -20.61 -8.38
C ASP A 898 -8.68 -19.98 -9.28
N VAL A 899 -9.24 -18.83 -8.86
CA VAL A 899 -10.24 -18.07 -9.61
C VAL A 899 -9.90 -16.58 -9.60
N ILE A 900 -10.10 -15.92 -10.74
CA ILE A 900 -10.01 -14.45 -10.87
C ILE A 900 -11.38 -13.91 -11.30
N LEU A 901 -12.01 -13.09 -10.44
CA LEU A 901 -13.27 -12.40 -10.71
C LEU A 901 -12.97 -10.99 -11.24
N LEU A 902 -13.57 -10.63 -12.38
CA LEU A 902 -13.27 -9.39 -13.10
C LEU A 902 -14.57 -8.64 -13.37
N GLN A 903 -14.80 -7.54 -12.67
CA GLN A 903 -15.99 -6.72 -12.90
C GLN A 903 -15.72 -5.58 -13.90
N ARG A 904 -16.57 -5.45 -14.92
CA ARG A 904 -16.63 -4.26 -15.83
C ARG A 904 -15.29 -3.81 -16.44
N GLN A 905 -14.42 -4.75 -16.78
CA GLN A 905 -13.10 -4.46 -17.37
C GLN A 905 -13.22 -4.18 -18.89
N VAL A 906 -13.42 -2.91 -19.27
CA VAL A 906 -13.75 -2.51 -20.67
C VAL A 906 -12.85 -1.41 -21.28
N GLY A 907 -11.88 -0.86 -20.55
CA GLY A 907 -10.93 0.12 -21.08
C GLY A 907 -9.72 -0.53 -21.78
N GLU A 908 -8.96 0.23 -22.58
CA GLU A 908 -7.84 -0.31 -23.38
C GLU A 908 -6.71 -0.90 -22.53
N ALA A 909 -6.33 -0.22 -21.43
CA ALA A 909 -5.33 -0.74 -20.50
C ALA A 909 -5.79 -2.06 -19.83
N GLN A 910 -7.09 -2.14 -19.49
CA GLN A 910 -7.69 -3.35 -18.93
C GLN A 910 -7.72 -4.50 -19.94
N GLN A 911 -7.88 -4.23 -21.24
CA GLN A 911 -7.82 -5.28 -22.27
C GLN A 911 -6.44 -5.94 -22.33
N GLU A 912 -5.38 -5.14 -22.23
CA GLU A 912 -4.02 -5.67 -22.25
C GLU A 912 -3.73 -6.49 -20.99
N ALA A 913 -4.19 -6.02 -19.83
CA ALA A 913 -4.11 -6.78 -18.59
C ALA A 913 -4.91 -8.10 -18.65
N LEU A 914 -6.13 -8.09 -19.22
CA LEU A 914 -6.94 -9.31 -19.43
C LEU A 914 -6.25 -10.31 -20.37
N ARG A 915 -5.61 -9.81 -21.44
CA ARG A 915 -4.81 -10.65 -22.33
C ARG A 915 -3.68 -11.32 -21.56
N ARG A 916 -2.90 -10.55 -20.78
CA ARG A 916 -1.84 -11.10 -19.92
C ARG A 916 -2.37 -12.08 -18.86
N ILE A 917 -3.50 -11.80 -18.22
CA ILE A 917 -4.16 -12.73 -17.28
C ILE A 917 -4.50 -14.05 -17.98
N LYS A 918 -5.04 -14.00 -19.20
CA LYS A 918 -5.33 -15.21 -19.97
C LYS A 918 -4.06 -15.99 -20.31
N ASP A 919 -3.02 -15.30 -20.76
CA ASP A 919 -1.81 -15.91 -21.29
C ASP A 919 -0.90 -16.46 -20.18
N PHE A 920 -0.88 -15.82 -19.01
CA PHE A 920 0.09 -16.11 -17.94
C PHE A 920 -0.51 -16.65 -16.63
N SER A 921 -1.82 -16.56 -16.40
CA SER A 921 -2.45 -17.17 -15.22
C SER A 921 -3.17 -18.47 -15.56
N LYS A 922 -3.05 -19.46 -14.68
CA LYS A 922 -3.80 -20.73 -14.77
C LYS A 922 -5.18 -20.68 -14.11
N ALA A 923 -5.50 -19.61 -13.39
CA ALA A 923 -6.76 -19.46 -12.68
C ALA A 923 -7.98 -19.53 -13.62
N PHE A 924 -9.12 -19.96 -13.12
CA PHE A 924 -10.40 -19.86 -13.81
C PHE A 924 -10.86 -18.39 -13.83
N LYS A 925 -11.13 -17.82 -15.00
CA LYS A 925 -11.48 -16.40 -15.13
C LYS A 925 -12.98 -16.22 -15.28
N VAL A 926 -13.53 -15.37 -14.43
CA VAL A 926 -14.96 -15.05 -14.41
C VAL A 926 -15.13 -13.56 -14.66
N PHE A 927 -15.88 -13.21 -15.70
CA PHE A 927 -16.27 -11.82 -15.94
C PHE A 927 -17.65 -11.55 -15.33
N GLU A 928 -17.78 -10.47 -14.59
CA GLU A 928 -19.00 -10.08 -13.88
C GLU A 928 -19.62 -8.81 -14.50
N LEU A 929 -20.92 -8.84 -14.77
CA LEU A 929 -21.68 -7.70 -15.25
C LEU A 929 -23.11 -7.61 -14.68
N ASP A 930 -23.45 -6.44 -14.12
CA ASP A 930 -24.79 -6.16 -13.57
C ASP A 930 -25.75 -5.47 -14.56
N ASP A 931 -25.24 -4.58 -15.40
CA ASP A 931 -26.04 -3.70 -16.26
C ASP A 931 -25.68 -3.84 -17.74
N TYR A 932 -26.67 -3.58 -18.61
CA TYR A 932 -26.47 -3.56 -20.06
C TYR A 932 -25.69 -2.31 -20.50
N LEU A 933 -24.37 -2.41 -20.56
CA LEU A 933 -23.50 -1.29 -20.93
C LEU A 933 -23.63 -0.80 -22.39
N PRO A 934 -23.88 -1.64 -23.41
CA PRO A 934 -24.02 -1.15 -24.78
C PRO A 934 -25.22 -0.19 -24.90
N ASN A 935 -25.08 0.89 -25.66
CA ASN A 935 -26.18 1.82 -25.94
C ASN A 935 -26.85 2.41 -24.69
N LEU A 936 -26.05 2.87 -23.71
CA LEU A 936 -26.57 3.61 -22.54
C LEU A 936 -27.58 4.70 -22.96
N PRO A 937 -28.68 4.89 -22.21
CA PRO A 937 -29.68 5.92 -22.48
C PRO A 937 -29.03 7.29 -22.72
N LEU A 938 -29.57 8.09 -23.65
CA LEU A 938 -28.99 9.39 -24.07
C LEU A 938 -28.74 10.34 -22.89
N LYS A 939 -29.58 10.26 -21.85
CA LYS A 939 -29.53 11.09 -20.65
C LYS A 939 -28.68 10.49 -19.51
N SER A 940 -28.07 9.32 -19.71
CA SER A 940 -27.18 8.71 -18.72
C SER A 940 -25.87 9.48 -18.62
N ILE A 941 -25.54 9.94 -17.41
CA ILE A 941 -24.29 10.66 -17.12
C ILE A 941 -23.02 9.83 -17.39
N TYR A 942 -23.13 8.50 -17.37
CA TYR A 942 -22.02 7.58 -17.59
C TYR A 942 -21.62 7.47 -19.07
N ARG A 943 -22.49 7.92 -19.99
CA ARG A 943 -22.26 7.85 -21.43
C ARG A 943 -21.02 8.61 -21.90
N GLN A 944 -20.66 9.72 -21.23
CA GLN A 944 -19.51 10.55 -21.62
C GLN A 944 -18.16 9.89 -21.30
N HIS A 945 -18.12 8.97 -20.34
CA HIS A 945 -16.90 8.33 -19.83
C HIS A 945 -16.69 6.92 -20.38
N MET A 946 -17.62 6.41 -21.20
CA MET A 946 -17.55 5.06 -21.75
C MET A 946 -16.88 5.05 -23.15
N PRO A 947 -16.18 3.96 -23.51
CA PRO A 947 -15.61 3.79 -24.85
C PRO A 947 -16.67 3.95 -25.94
N LYS A 948 -16.30 4.50 -27.10
CA LYS A 948 -17.24 4.73 -28.23
C LYS A 948 -17.80 3.43 -28.82
N ASP A 949 -17.12 2.28 -28.65
CA ASP A 949 -17.57 0.96 -29.12
C ASP A 949 -17.48 -0.09 -28.00
N ILE A 950 -18.35 0.07 -26.98
CA ILE A 950 -18.43 -0.80 -25.79
C ILE A 950 -18.65 -2.27 -26.17
N LEU A 951 -19.49 -2.54 -27.17
CA LEU A 951 -19.84 -3.90 -27.56
C LEU A 951 -18.62 -4.66 -28.12
N ARG A 952 -17.78 -3.98 -28.91
CA ARG A 952 -16.51 -4.55 -29.38
C ARG A 952 -15.54 -4.81 -28.23
N SER A 953 -15.43 -3.86 -27.29
CA SER A 953 -14.57 -4.02 -26.11
C SER A 953 -15.02 -5.19 -25.25
N LEU A 954 -16.31 -5.28 -24.93
CA LEU A 954 -16.90 -6.41 -24.18
C LEU A 954 -16.68 -7.74 -24.90
N ARG A 955 -16.89 -7.82 -26.21
CA ARG A 955 -16.63 -9.04 -26.98
C ARG A 955 -15.18 -9.49 -26.86
N ARG A 956 -14.23 -8.55 -26.85
CA ARG A 956 -12.80 -8.85 -26.64
C ARG A 956 -12.56 -9.35 -25.21
N SER A 957 -13.03 -8.63 -24.19
CA SER A 957 -12.90 -9.05 -22.77
C SER A 957 -13.45 -10.46 -22.55
N LEU A 958 -14.65 -10.73 -23.06
CA LEU A 958 -15.31 -12.03 -22.93
C LEU A 958 -14.57 -13.14 -23.67
N GLY A 959 -13.79 -12.82 -24.72
CA GLY A 959 -12.90 -13.77 -25.38
C GLY A 959 -11.65 -14.16 -24.56
N HIS A 960 -11.42 -13.49 -23.42
CA HIS A 960 -10.30 -13.75 -22.52
C HIS A 960 -10.69 -14.46 -21.21
N VAL A 961 -11.98 -14.74 -20.98
CA VAL A 961 -12.47 -15.38 -19.76
C VAL A 961 -13.10 -16.75 -20.02
N ASP A 962 -13.26 -17.54 -18.96
CA ASP A 962 -13.81 -18.89 -19.03
C ASP A 962 -15.33 -18.91 -18.81
N ARG A 963 -15.85 -17.95 -18.03
CA ARG A 963 -17.26 -17.81 -17.69
C ARG A 963 -17.69 -16.36 -17.65
N PHE A 964 -18.93 -16.12 -18.10
CA PHE A 964 -19.58 -14.83 -18.01
C PHE A 964 -20.76 -14.90 -17.04
N VAL A 965 -20.69 -14.13 -15.96
CA VAL A 965 -21.72 -14.09 -14.92
C VAL A 965 -22.48 -12.77 -15.02
N VAL A 966 -23.80 -12.88 -15.11
CA VAL A 966 -24.72 -11.75 -15.24
C VAL A 966 -25.79 -11.77 -14.16
N SER A 967 -26.38 -10.62 -13.84
CA SER A 967 -27.37 -10.51 -12.77
C SER A 967 -28.79 -10.92 -13.17
N THR A 968 -29.11 -10.99 -14.47
CA THR A 968 -30.49 -11.26 -14.93
C THR A 968 -30.55 -12.11 -16.21
N GLN A 969 -31.66 -12.82 -16.39
CA GLN A 969 -31.94 -13.60 -17.60
C GLN A 969 -32.01 -12.75 -18.89
N PRO A 970 -32.64 -11.56 -18.91
CA PRO A 970 -32.61 -10.70 -20.09
C PRO A 970 -31.20 -10.25 -20.48
N LEU A 971 -30.31 -10.03 -19.50
CA LEU A 971 -28.91 -9.69 -19.77
C LEU A 971 -28.17 -10.89 -20.41
N ALA A 972 -28.43 -12.11 -19.92
CA ALA A 972 -27.89 -13.32 -20.54
C ALA A 972 -28.36 -13.50 -21.99
N GLU A 973 -29.64 -13.25 -22.27
CA GLU A 973 -30.20 -13.32 -23.63
C GLU A 973 -29.57 -12.27 -24.56
N ALA A 974 -29.43 -11.02 -24.07
CA ALA A 974 -28.82 -9.93 -24.82
C ALA A 974 -27.37 -10.23 -25.22
N PHE A 975 -26.66 -11.05 -24.44
CA PHE A 975 -25.28 -11.44 -24.69
C PHE A 975 -25.08 -12.91 -25.10
N SER A 976 -26.16 -13.65 -25.39
CA SER A 976 -26.13 -15.08 -25.75
C SER A 976 -25.18 -15.43 -26.91
N GLY A 977 -24.91 -14.48 -27.80
CA GLY A 977 -23.96 -14.63 -28.91
C GLY A 977 -22.52 -14.21 -28.61
N LEU A 978 -22.19 -13.76 -27.40
CA LEU A 978 -20.86 -13.26 -27.05
C LEU A 978 -20.01 -14.22 -26.22
N HIS A 979 -20.63 -15.15 -25.49
CA HIS A 979 -19.91 -16.10 -24.66
C HIS A 979 -20.66 -17.44 -24.56
N ARG A 980 -19.93 -18.55 -24.45
CA ARG A 980 -20.50 -19.93 -24.46
C ARG A 980 -21.05 -20.38 -23.12
N ASP A 981 -20.48 -19.90 -22.01
CA ASP A 981 -20.90 -20.21 -20.65
C ASP A 981 -21.37 -18.91 -19.98
N ILE A 982 -22.67 -18.66 -20.05
CA ILE A 982 -23.32 -17.52 -19.40
C ILE A 982 -24.13 -18.05 -18.22
N ARG A 983 -23.81 -17.59 -17.01
CA ARG A 983 -24.54 -17.95 -15.79
C ARG A 983 -25.30 -16.74 -15.28
N VAL A 984 -26.57 -16.94 -14.94
CA VAL A 984 -27.38 -15.93 -14.27
C VAL A 984 -27.31 -16.17 -12.78
N ILE A 985 -26.80 -15.20 -12.03
CA ILE A 985 -26.84 -15.20 -10.57
C ILE A 985 -27.47 -13.89 -10.15
N GLU A 986 -28.66 -13.94 -9.58
CA GLU A 986 -29.40 -12.72 -9.28
C GLU A 986 -28.87 -12.07 -7.99
N ASN A 987 -29.13 -10.77 -7.83
CA ASN A 987 -28.70 -10.03 -6.64
C ASN A 987 -29.39 -10.57 -5.38
N ARG A 988 -28.65 -10.53 -4.27
CA ARG A 988 -29.09 -10.99 -2.95
C ARG A 988 -28.64 -9.97 -1.90
N LEU A 989 -29.38 -9.86 -0.80
CA LEU A 989 -29.10 -8.90 0.25
C LEU A 989 -28.27 -9.54 1.38
N PRO A 990 -27.18 -8.90 1.84
CA PRO A 990 -26.42 -9.39 3.00
C PRO A 990 -27.24 -9.29 4.28
N LEU A 991 -27.19 -10.34 5.11
CA LEU A 991 -27.93 -10.44 6.37
C LEU A 991 -27.61 -9.26 7.29
N ASP A 992 -26.34 -9.01 7.56
CA ASP A 992 -25.89 -8.02 8.55
C ASP A 992 -26.29 -6.57 8.24
N TRP A 993 -26.67 -6.29 6.99
CA TRP A 993 -27.09 -4.95 6.57
C TRP A 993 -28.61 -4.77 6.57
N TRP A 994 -29.33 -5.82 6.19
CA TRP A 994 -30.76 -5.71 5.86
C TRP A 994 -31.65 -6.42 6.87
N LEU A 995 -31.12 -7.43 7.57
CA LEU A 995 -31.85 -8.12 8.62
C LEU A 995 -31.94 -7.23 9.87
N GLY A 996 -33.14 -7.11 10.44
CA GLY A 996 -33.38 -6.33 11.66
C GLY A 996 -33.68 -4.85 11.44
N LEU A 997 -33.60 -4.33 10.21
CA LEU A 997 -34.08 -3.00 9.88
C LEU A 997 -35.58 -2.87 10.19
N ARG A 998 -35.96 -1.70 10.71
CA ARG A 998 -37.36 -1.37 11.04
C ARG A 998 -37.71 -0.01 10.48
N SER A 999 -38.77 0.03 9.69
CA SER A 999 -39.44 1.26 9.29
C SER A 999 -40.69 1.46 10.12
N GLU A 1000 -40.93 2.70 10.52
CA GLU A 1000 -42.19 3.14 11.10
C GLU A 1000 -43.20 3.42 9.98
N ARG A 1001 -44.49 3.28 10.28
CA ARG A 1001 -45.59 3.52 9.34
C ARG A 1001 -46.36 4.76 9.80
N ARG A 1002 -46.90 5.53 8.85
CA ARG A 1002 -47.80 6.68 9.12
C ARG A 1002 -47.16 7.74 10.01
N THR A 1003 -45.88 8.04 9.78
CA THR A 1003 -45.14 9.06 10.53
C THR A 1003 -45.47 10.48 10.06
N GLY A 1004 -46.01 10.63 8.85
CA GLY A 1004 -46.41 11.90 8.24
C GLY A 1004 -47.84 12.34 8.55
N SER A 1005 -48.15 13.59 8.23
CA SER A 1005 -49.52 14.13 8.30
C SER A 1005 -50.39 13.66 7.13
N LYS A 1006 -49.76 13.31 6.01
CA LYS A 1006 -50.31 12.60 4.87
C LYS A 1006 -49.49 11.32 4.63
N PRO A 1007 -50.00 10.35 3.86
CA PRO A 1007 -49.22 9.17 3.49
C PRO A 1007 -47.90 9.55 2.83
N ARG A 1008 -46.80 8.94 3.29
CA ARG A 1008 -45.46 9.22 2.78
C ARG A 1008 -45.17 8.34 1.58
N VAL A 1009 -45.08 8.93 0.40
CA VAL A 1009 -44.82 8.22 -0.86
C VAL A 1009 -43.47 8.62 -1.39
N GLY A 1010 -42.60 7.65 -1.69
CA GLY A 1010 -41.21 7.99 -1.99
C GLY A 1010 -40.50 7.17 -3.04
N TRP A 1011 -39.35 7.70 -3.44
CA TRP A 1011 -38.43 7.09 -4.40
C TRP A 1011 -36.99 7.24 -3.90
N ALA A 1012 -36.19 6.19 -4.07
CA ALA A 1012 -34.77 6.17 -3.78
C ALA A 1012 -33.98 5.69 -5.01
N GLY A 1013 -32.86 6.35 -5.32
CA GLY A 1013 -31.96 5.92 -6.39
C GLY A 1013 -30.85 6.93 -6.70
N GLY A 1014 -29.86 6.47 -7.47
CA GLY A 1014 -28.68 7.27 -7.84
C GLY A 1014 -28.92 8.22 -9.04
N VAL A 1015 -27.92 9.05 -9.34
CA VAL A 1015 -27.94 10.11 -10.38
C VAL A 1015 -28.17 9.65 -11.83
N GLY A 1016 -28.20 8.34 -12.10
CA GLY A 1016 -28.43 7.77 -13.43
C GLY A 1016 -29.90 7.67 -13.88
N HIS A 1017 -30.86 8.08 -13.04
CA HIS A 1017 -32.30 7.82 -13.21
C HIS A 1017 -33.14 9.01 -13.69
N THR A 1018 -32.53 10.05 -14.27
CA THR A 1018 -33.27 11.25 -14.72
C THR A 1018 -34.44 10.92 -15.65
N GLY A 1019 -34.23 10.07 -16.66
CA GLY A 1019 -35.30 9.66 -17.58
C GLY A 1019 -36.42 8.86 -16.89
N ASP A 1020 -36.04 7.97 -15.97
CA ASP A 1020 -37.01 7.17 -15.20
C ASP A 1020 -37.93 8.05 -14.34
N LEU A 1021 -37.40 9.13 -13.74
CA LEU A 1021 -38.17 10.06 -12.91
C LEU A 1021 -39.02 11.04 -13.72
N GLU A 1022 -38.63 11.38 -14.95
CA GLU A 1022 -39.45 12.21 -15.84
C GLU A 1022 -40.82 11.58 -16.14
N LEU A 1023 -40.92 10.24 -16.12
CA LEU A 1023 -42.18 9.50 -16.34
C LEU A 1023 -43.27 9.82 -15.33
N ILE A 1024 -42.87 10.16 -14.10
CA ILE A 1024 -43.79 10.40 -12.98
C ILE A 1024 -43.91 11.88 -12.63
N VAL A 1025 -43.33 12.81 -13.42
CA VAL A 1025 -43.39 14.24 -13.13
C VAL A 1025 -44.81 14.77 -13.01
N ASP A 1026 -45.67 14.42 -13.96
CA ASP A 1026 -47.07 14.85 -13.91
C ASP A 1026 -47.85 14.11 -12.81
N VAL A 1027 -47.50 12.86 -12.50
CA VAL A 1027 -48.09 12.07 -11.40
C VAL A 1027 -47.79 12.72 -10.05
N VAL A 1028 -46.52 13.09 -9.82
CA VAL A 1028 -46.07 13.79 -8.61
C VAL A 1028 -46.79 15.13 -8.46
N ARG A 1029 -46.93 15.88 -9.56
CA ARG A 1029 -47.66 17.16 -9.59
C ARG A 1029 -49.14 17.00 -9.24
N GLU A 1030 -49.82 16.02 -9.83
CA GLU A 1030 -51.24 15.75 -9.59
C GLU A 1030 -51.53 15.40 -8.13
N LEU A 1031 -50.66 14.59 -7.52
CA LEU A 1031 -50.87 14.06 -6.16
C LEU A 1031 -50.18 14.88 -5.06
N ALA A 1032 -49.56 16.03 -5.39
CA ALA A 1032 -48.78 16.83 -4.44
C ALA A 1032 -49.58 17.28 -3.20
N GLU A 1033 -50.90 17.44 -3.33
CA GLU A 1033 -51.79 17.79 -2.22
C GLU A 1033 -52.35 16.57 -1.46
N GLU A 1034 -52.18 15.36 -1.98
CA GLU A 1034 -52.71 14.11 -1.39
C GLU A 1034 -51.67 13.35 -0.55
N VAL A 1035 -50.38 13.50 -0.86
CA VAL A 1035 -49.28 12.73 -0.23
C VAL A 1035 -48.08 13.61 0.17
N GLU A 1036 -47.23 13.09 1.04
CA GLU A 1036 -45.91 13.65 1.31
C GLU A 1036 -44.86 12.95 0.44
N TRP A 1037 -44.37 13.64 -0.59
CA TRP A 1037 -43.36 13.10 -1.50
C TRP A 1037 -41.97 13.10 -0.87
N VAL A 1038 -41.34 11.92 -0.76
CA VAL A 1038 -40.00 11.73 -0.16
C VAL A 1038 -39.02 11.18 -1.19
N PHE A 1039 -37.94 11.92 -1.49
CA PHE A 1039 -36.94 11.51 -2.47
C PHE A 1039 -35.57 11.29 -1.81
N PHE A 1040 -34.89 10.21 -2.18
CA PHE A 1040 -33.56 9.87 -1.67
C PHE A 1040 -32.56 9.61 -2.80
N GLY A 1041 -31.42 10.32 -2.78
CA GLY A 1041 -30.31 10.18 -3.71
C GLY A 1041 -30.28 11.25 -4.80
N MET A 1042 -31.31 11.32 -5.65
CA MET A 1042 -31.44 12.37 -6.67
C MET A 1042 -32.87 12.89 -6.81
N CYS A 1043 -33.01 14.13 -7.25
CA CYS A 1043 -34.29 14.75 -7.58
C CYS A 1043 -34.12 15.75 -8.74
N PRO A 1044 -34.75 15.50 -9.91
CA PRO A 1044 -34.84 16.45 -11.01
C PRO A 1044 -35.46 17.79 -10.58
N ASP A 1045 -34.98 18.89 -11.16
CA ASP A 1045 -35.48 20.25 -10.85
C ASP A 1045 -36.98 20.42 -11.12
N SER A 1046 -37.52 19.70 -12.10
CA SER A 1046 -38.94 19.69 -12.43
C SER A 1046 -39.83 19.11 -11.33
N LEU A 1047 -39.27 18.27 -10.45
CA LEU A 1047 -40.00 17.65 -9.33
C LEU A 1047 -39.87 18.44 -8.03
N ARG A 1048 -38.78 19.21 -7.85
CA ARG A 1048 -38.48 19.95 -6.62
C ARG A 1048 -39.63 20.80 -6.06
N PRO A 1049 -40.46 21.49 -6.88
CA PRO A 1049 -41.58 22.28 -6.35
C PRO A 1049 -42.67 21.49 -5.64
N TYR A 1050 -42.73 20.16 -5.85
CA TYR A 1050 -43.81 19.29 -5.39
C TYR A 1050 -43.37 18.31 -4.30
N ILE A 1051 -42.09 18.31 -3.94
CA ILE A 1051 -41.51 17.34 -3.00
C ILE A 1051 -41.61 17.87 -1.57
N HIS A 1052 -41.97 16.99 -0.64
CA HIS A 1052 -42.04 17.29 0.79
C HIS A 1052 -40.66 17.15 1.46
N GLU A 1053 -39.94 16.08 1.13
CA GLU A 1053 -38.66 15.75 1.76
C GLU A 1053 -37.65 15.23 0.72
N PHE A 1054 -36.41 15.71 0.80
CA PHE A 1054 -35.32 15.25 -0.05
C PHE A 1054 -34.07 14.95 0.79
N HIS A 1055 -33.50 13.77 0.57
CA HIS A 1055 -32.25 13.31 1.16
C HIS A 1055 -31.25 13.04 0.03
N VAL A 1056 -30.00 13.47 0.15
CA VAL A 1056 -28.97 13.04 -0.82
C VAL A 1056 -28.45 11.65 -0.47
N GLY A 1057 -27.68 11.06 -1.38
CA GLY A 1057 -27.04 9.76 -1.15
C GLY A 1057 -26.04 9.79 0.01
N VAL A 1058 -26.10 8.78 0.86
CA VAL A 1058 -25.18 8.57 2.00
C VAL A 1058 -24.07 7.59 1.65
N PRO A 1059 -22.97 7.51 2.42
CA PRO A 1059 -21.99 6.43 2.29
C PRO A 1059 -22.66 5.04 2.30
N ILE A 1060 -22.18 4.14 1.44
CA ILE A 1060 -22.87 2.86 1.17
C ILE A 1060 -23.19 2.03 2.43
N HIS A 1061 -22.36 2.08 3.47
CA HIS A 1061 -22.58 1.34 4.73
C HIS A 1061 -23.74 1.88 5.59
N GLN A 1062 -24.15 3.13 5.39
CA GLN A 1062 -25.30 3.74 6.07
C GLN A 1062 -26.59 3.63 5.25
N TYR A 1063 -26.46 3.29 3.97
CA TYR A 1063 -27.57 3.29 3.01
C TYR A 1063 -28.79 2.46 3.45
N PRO A 1064 -28.66 1.22 3.97
CA PRO A 1064 -29.81 0.43 4.39
C PRO A 1064 -30.59 1.09 5.54
N ALA A 1065 -29.87 1.60 6.55
CA ALA A 1065 -30.47 2.27 7.70
C ALA A 1065 -31.15 3.59 7.28
N MET A 1066 -30.51 4.37 6.41
CA MET A 1066 -31.09 5.60 5.87
C MET A 1066 -32.36 5.31 5.06
N LEU A 1067 -32.34 4.29 4.21
CA LEU A 1067 -33.50 3.89 3.40
C LEU A 1067 -34.67 3.45 4.28
N ALA A 1068 -34.41 2.64 5.31
CA ALA A 1068 -35.43 2.22 6.27
C ALA A 1068 -36.00 3.43 7.06
N GLY A 1069 -35.14 4.39 7.41
CA GLY A 1069 -35.49 5.62 8.12
C GLY A 1069 -36.36 6.61 7.35
N LEU A 1070 -36.54 6.42 6.03
CA LEU A 1070 -37.48 7.23 5.24
C LEU A 1070 -38.94 7.04 5.68
N ASN A 1071 -39.24 5.89 6.32
CA ASN A 1071 -40.57 5.56 6.85
C ASN A 1071 -41.68 5.74 5.79
N LEU A 1072 -41.46 5.17 4.61
CA LEU A 1072 -42.40 5.29 3.50
C LEU A 1072 -43.63 4.40 3.74
N ASP A 1073 -44.81 4.99 3.54
CA ASP A 1073 -46.07 4.24 3.48
C ASP A 1073 -46.24 3.56 2.10
N LEU A 1074 -45.54 4.07 1.08
CA LEU A 1074 -45.51 3.52 -0.27
C LEU A 1074 -44.22 3.92 -1.00
N ALA A 1075 -43.55 2.96 -1.63
CA ALA A 1075 -42.38 3.20 -2.46
C ALA A 1075 -42.71 3.05 -3.95
N LEU A 1076 -42.13 3.92 -4.78
CA LEU A 1076 -42.25 3.85 -6.23
C LEU A 1076 -40.95 3.38 -6.86
N ALA A 1077 -41.05 2.55 -7.90
CA ALA A 1077 -39.94 2.11 -8.72
C ALA A 1077 -40.27 2.29 -10.23
N PRO A 1078 -40.30 3.54 -10.74
CA PRO A 1078 -40.50 3.79 -12.15
C PRO A 1078 -39.23 3.47 -12.95
N VAL A 1079 -39.40 2.91 -14.14
CA VAL A 1079 -38.34 2.75 -15.14
C VAL A 1079 -38.91 2.94 -16.55
N GLU A 1080 -38.13 3.59 -17.43
CA GLU A 1080 -38.47 3.68 -18.86
C GLU A 1080 -38.43 2.30 -19.52
N GLN A 1081 -39.28 2.10 -20.54
CA GLN A 1081 -39.22 0.89 -21.35
C GLN A 1081 -38.13 1.05 -22.42
N ASN A 1082 -36.94 0.55 -22.10
CA ASN A 1082 -35.80 0.46 -23.00
C ASN A 1082 -34.98 -0.79 -22.65
N LEU A 1083 -34.12 -1.24 -23.57
CA LEU A 1083 -33.34 -2.47 -23.38
C LEU A 1083 -32.43 -2.43 -22.15
N PHE A 1084 -31.89 -1.26 -21.80
CA PHE A 1084 -31.07 -1.06 -20.59
C PHE A 1084 -31.86 -1.41 -19.33
N ASN A 1085 -33.05 -0.85 -19.18
CA ASN A 1085 -33.92 -1.10 -18.04
C ASN A 1085 -34.54 -2.50 -18.06
N GLU A 1086 -34.84 -3.06 -19.23
CA GLU A 1086 -35.32 -4.45 -19.33
C GLU A 1086 -34.28 -5.48 -18.84
N CYS A 1087 -32.99 -5.13 -18.92
CA CYS A 1087 -31.90 -5.96 -18.41
C CYS A 1087 -31.50 -5.69 -16.95
N LYS A 1088 -31.99 -4.61 -16.33
CA LYS A 1088 -31.68 -4.27 -14.94
C LYS A 1088 -32.16 -5.36 -13.96
N SER A 1089 -31.46 -5.46 -12.84
CA SER A 1089 -31.88 -6.31 -11.73
C SER A 1089 -33.08 -5.73 -10.96
N ASN A 1090 -33.76 -6.60 -10.21
CA ASN A 1090 -34.85 -6.23 -9.31
C ASN A 1090 -34.38 -5.67 -7.95
N LEU A 1091 -33.09 -5.32 -7.81
CA LEU A 1091 -32.45 -4.94 -6.54
C LEU A 1091 -33.24 -3.86 -5.78
N ARG A 1092 -33.79 -2.88 -6.48
CA ARG A 1092 -34.61 -1.81 -5.87
C ARG A 1092 -35.84 -2.35 -5.13
N LEU A 1093 -36.49 -3.39 -5.67
CA LEU A 1093 -37.63 -4.05 -5.03
C LEU A 1093 -37.20 -4.82 -3.78
N LEU A 1094 -36.01 -5.43 -3.81
CA LEU A 1094 -35.44 -6.13 -2.66
C LEU A 1094 -35.14 -5.16 -1.52
N GLU A 1095 -34.50 -4.03 -1.82
CA GLU A 1095 -34.17 -2.99 -0.83
C GLU A 1095 -35.43 -2.41 -0.17
N TYR A 1096 -36.44 -2.04 -0.96
CA TYR A 1096 -37.73 -1.58 -0.41
C TYR A 1096 -38.47 -2.67 0.37
N GLY A 1097 -38.44 -3.90 -0.13
CA GLY A 1097 -39.04 -5.05 0.54
C GLY A 1097 -38.41 -5.32 1.90
N ALA A 1098 -37.08 -5.26 2.00
CA ALA A 1098 -36.37 -5.42 3.28
C ALA A 1098 -36.80 -4.37 4.33
N CYS A 1099 -37.08 -3.13 3.88
CA CYS A 1099 -37.64 -2.08 4.74
C CYS A 1099 -39.14 -2.28 5.08
N GLY A 1100 -39.85 -3.17 4.39
CA GLY A 1100 -41.28 -3.40 4.59
C GLY A 1100 -42.19 -2.37 3.92
N PHE A 1101 -41.69 -1.68 2.90
CA PHE A 1101 -42.47 -0.75 2.08
C PHE A 1101 -43.29 -1.53 1.04
N PRO A 1102 -44.60 -1.26 0.89
CA PRO A 1102 -45.30 -1.70 -0.31
C PRO A 1102 -44.76 -0.95 -1.54
N VAL A 1103 -44.79 -1.60 -2.71
CA VAL A 1103 -44.16 -1.06 -3.92
C VAL A 1103 -45.14 -1.03 -5.10
N ILE A 1104 -45.19 0.13 -5.77
CA ILE A 1104 -45.71 0.25 -7.14
C ILE A 1104 -44.53 0.43 -8.09
N CYS A 1105 -44.46 -0.38 -9.14
CA CYS A 1105 -43.37 -0.34 -10.11
C CYS A 1105 -43.89 -0.35 -11.55
N SER A 1106 -43.04 0.08 -12.49
CA SER A 1106 -43.34 -0.03 -13.92
C SER A 1106 -43.50 -1.49 -14.33
N ASP A 1107 -44.49 -1.78 -15.17
CA ASP A 1107 -44.66 -3.08 -15.84
C ASP A 1107 -43.65 -3.22 -16.98
N VAL A 1108 -42.38 -3.37 -16.60
CA VAL A 1108 -41.20 -3.58 -17.46
C VAL A 1108 -40.54 -4.89 -17.04
N ARG A 1109 -39.89 -5.57 -17.99
CA ARG A 1109 -39.35 -6.93 -17.84
C ARG A 1109 -38.53 -7.15 -16.57
N CYS A 1110 -37.72 -6.18 -16.15
CA CYS A 1110 -36.89 -6.27 -14.94
C CYS A 1110 -37.66 -6.41 -13.62
N TYR A 1111 -38.95 -6.06 -13.59
CA TYR A 1111 -39.82 -6.19 -12.42
C TYR A 1111 -40.92 -7.24 -12.58
N GLN A 1112 -40.92 -8.00 -13.68
CA GLN A 1112 -41.85 -9.10 -13.94
C GLN A 1112 -41.42 -10.40 -13.25
N ASP A 1113 -41.17 -10.34 -11.94
CA ASP A 1113 -40.85 -11.49 -11.09
C ASP A 1113 -42.02 -11.79 -10.14
N ASP A 1114 -42.70 -12.92 -10.36
CA ASP A 1114 -43.87 -13.31 -9.58
C ASP A 1114 -43.52 -13.82 -8.16
N ARG A 1115 -42.23 -13.98 -7.83
CA ARG A 1115 -41.78 -14.27 -6.46
C ARG A 1115 -41.89 -13.06 -5.52
N LEU A 1116 -41.94 -11.84 -6.06
CA LEU A 1116 -42.05 -10.59 -5.30
C LEU A 1116 -43.47 -10.01 -5.40
N PRO A 1117 -44.23 -9.93 -4.29
CA PRO A 1117 -45.58 -9.37 -4.32
C PRO A 1117 -45.53 -7.84 -4.41
N VAL A 1118 -45.56 -7.31 -5.63
CA VAL A 1118 -45.58 -5.86 -5.94
C VAL A 1118 -46.71 -5.50 -6.89
N MET A 1119 -47.17 -4.24 -6.89
CA MET A 1119 -48.15 -3.77 -7.87
C MET A 1119 -47.45 -3.21 -9.11
N ARG A 1120 -47.64 -3.87 -10.26
CA ARG A 1120 -47.10 -3.42 -11.56
C ARG A 1120 -48.13 -2.57 -12.30
N VAL A 1121 -47.68 -1.44 -12.85
CA VAL A 1121 -48.54 -0.54 -13.65
C VAL A 1121 -47.88 -0.20 -14.98
N LYS A 1122 -48.69 -0.02 -16.03
CA LYS A 1122 -48.16 0.50 -17.31
C LYS A 1122 -47.70 1.93 -17.10
N ASN A 1123 -46.69 2.37 -17.84
CA ASN A 1123 -46.15 3.74 -17.80
C ASN A 1123 -47.11 4.76 -18.44
N ARG A 1124 -48.34 4.85 -17.93
CA ARG A 1124 -49.37 5.84 -18.30
C ARG A 1124 -49.76 6.58 -17.03
N PHE A 1125 -49.84 7.91 -17.13
CA PHE A 1125 -50.21 8.80 -16.02
C PHE A 1125 -51.39 8.28 -15.19
N LYS A 1126 -52.49 7.89 -15.86
CA LYS A 1126 -53.70 7.39 -15.20
C LYS A 1126 -53.45 6.13 -14.35
N ASP A 1127 -52.70 5.16 -14.86
CA ASP A 1127 -52.50 3.89 -14.14
C ASP A 1127 -51.67 4.11 -12.87
N TRP A 1128 -50.65 4.98 -12.93
CA TRP A 1128 -49.87 5.38 -11.75
C TRP A 1128 -50.73 6.11 -10.71
N VAL A 1129 -51.53 7.10 -11.13
CA VAL A 1129 -52.41 7.87 -10.24
C VAL A 1129 -53.45 6.97 -9.58
N ASP A 1130 -54.13 6.11 -10.36
CA ASP A 1130 -55.16 5.20 -9.85
C ASP A 1130 -54.56 4.20 -8.84
N ALA A 1131 -53.37 3.66 -9.13
CA ALA A 1131 -52.68 2.71 -8.25
C ALA A 1131 -52.17 3.36 -6.95
N ILE A 1132 -51.62 4.57 -7.02
CA ILE A 1132 -51.19 5.31 -5.82
C ILE A 1132 -52.41 5.66 -4.97
N ARG A 1133 -53.48 6.20 -5.58
CA ARG A 1133 -54.74 6.48 -4.87
C ARG A 1133 -55.27 5.21 -4.20
N ALA A 1134 -55.30 4.07 -4.86
CA ALA A 1134 -55.77 2.82 -4.26
C ALA A 1134 -54.99 2.46 -2.97
N HIS A 1135 -53.67 2.64 -2.94
CA HIS A 1135 -52.85 2.35 -1.75
C HIS A 1135 -53.04 3.37 -0.63
N ILE A 1136 -53.10 4.67 -0.95
CA ILE A 1136 -53.19 5.71 0.08
C ILE A 1136 -54.60 5.81 0.70
N HIS A 1137 -55.63 5.29 0.04
CA HIS A 1137 -56.99 5.19 0.61
C HIS A 1137 -57.15 4.01 1.60
N ASP A 1138 -56.32 2.97 1.50
CA ASP A 1138 -56.32 1.81 2.41
C ASP A 1138 -54.89 1.47 2.87
N LEU A 1139 -54.42 2.23 3.85
CA LEU A 1139 -53.07 2.08 4.40
C LEU A 1139 -52.88 0.78 5.23
N ASP A 1140 -53.96 0.11 5.66
CA ASP A 1140 -53.85 -1.18 6.34
C ASP A 1140 -53.54 -2.26 5.29
N ALA A 1141 -54.24 -2.24 4.14
CA ALA A 1141 -53.92 -3.11 3.01
C ALA A 1141 -52.51 -2.84 2.46
N ALA A 1142 -52.10 -1.58 2.33
CA ALA A 1142 -50.75 -1.21 1.91
C ALA A 1142 -49.68 -1.73 2.89
N ALA A 1143 -49.89 -1.60 4.19
CA ALA A 1143 -48.98 -2.14 5.21
C ALA A 1143 -48.82 -3.66 5.10
N ASN A 1144 -49.94 -4.39 4.95
CA ASN A 1144 -49.92 -5.84 4.76
C ASN A 1144 -49.18 -6.25 3.48
N ALA A 1145 -49.32 -5.49 2.39
CA ALA A 1145 -48.57 -5.72 1.15
C ALA A 1145 -47.05 -5.52 1.36
N GLY A 1146 -46.65 -4.49 2.10
CA GLY A 1146 -45.24 -4.27 2.47
C GLY A 1146 -44.68 -5.39 3.35
N ASP A 1147 -45.45 -5.88 4.33
CA ASP A 1147 -45.04 -7.01 5.17
C ASP A 1147 -44.90 -8.31 4.38
N ALA A 1148 -45.81 -8.56 3.42
CA ALA A 1148 -45.74 -9.71 2.53
C ALA A 1148 -44.49 -9.65 1.63
N LEU A 1149 -44.16 -8.47 1.09
CA LEU A 1149 -42.94 -8.27 0.31
C LEU A 1149 -41.69 -8.50 1.17
N ARG A 1150 -41.64 -7.96 2.40
CA ARG A 1150 -40.55 -8.21 3.33
C ARG A 1150 -40.34 -9.68 3.62
N ALA A 1151 -41.42 -10.41 3.89
CA ALA A 1151 -41.37 -11.84 4.14
C ALA A 1151 -40.85 -12.63 2.93
N ALA A 1152 -41.21 -12.23 1.71
CA ALA A 1152 -40.67 -12.84 0.49
C ALA A 1152 -39.17 -12.56 0.31
N VAL A 1153 -38.72 -11.32 0.52
CA VAL A 1153 -37.31 -10.93 0.44
C VAL A 1153 -36.47 -11.68 1.47
N GLN A 1154 -36.89 -11.69 2.74
CA GLN A 1154 -36.16 -12.35 3.81
C GLN A 1154 -36.08 -13.87 3.63
N ARG A 1155 -37.09 -14.49 3.02
CA ARG A 1155 -37.10 -15.94 2.81
C ARG A 1155 -36.22 -16.37 1.63
N ASP A 1156 -36.30 -15.65 0.52
CA ASP A 1156 -35.78 -16.16 -0.76
C ASP A 1156 -34.58 -15.36 -1.32
N TRP A 1157 -34.32 -14.14 -0.81
CA TRP A 1157 -33.39 -13.18 -1.43
C TRP A 1157 -32.21 -12.75 -0.55
N MET A 1158 -32.02 -13.40 0.60
CA MET A 1158 -30.88 -13.14 1.48
C MET A 1158 -29.64 -13.95 1.07
N LEU A 1159 -28.45 -13.41 1.32
CA LEU A 1159 -27.15 -14.09 1.11
C LEU A 1159 -26.90 -15.14 2.20
N GLU A 1160 -27.70 -16.21 2.20
CA GLU A 1160 -27.58 -17.30 3.17
C GLU A 1160 -27.99 -18.66 2.55
N GLY A 1161 -27.62 -19.74 3.22
CA GLY A 1161 -28.03 -21.11 2.84
C GLY A 1161 -27.73 -21.43 1.37
N GLY A 1162 -28.75 -21.90 0.63
CA GLY A 1162 -28.61 -22.29 -0.77
C GLY A 1162 -28.20 -21.13 -1.70
N ASN A 1163 -28.66 -19.90 -1.42
CA ASN A 1163 -28.30 -18.73 -2.22
C ASN A 1163 -26.80 -18.45 -2.16
N LEU A 1164 -26.16 -18.67 -1.01
CA LEU A 1164 -24.72 -18.48 -0.85
C LEU A 1164 -23.93 -19.51 -1.66
N GLU A 1165 -24.40 -20.76 -1.67
CA GLU A 1165 -23.81 -21.84 -2.45
C GLU A 1165 -23.98 -21.61 -3.97
N ASP A 1166 -25.08 -20.99 -4.40
CA ASP A 1166 -25.26 -20.61 -5.80
C ASP A 1166 -24.24 -19.56 -6.26
N TRP A 1167 -23.93 -18.58 -5.41
CA TRP A 1167 -22.86 -17.61 -5.66
C TRP A 1167 -21.48 -18.29 -5.77
N ARG A 1168 -21.18 -19.20 -4.84
CA ARG A 1168 -19.96 -20.01 -4.90
C ARG A 1168 -19.87 -20.78 -6.22
N LYS A 1169 -20.92 -21.51 -6.61
CA LYS A 1169 -20.96 -22.29 -7.87
C LYS A 1169 -20.85 -21.41 -9.11
N ALA A 1170 -21.39 -20.20 -9.08
CA ALA A 1170 -21.29 -19.27 -10.21
C ALA A 1170 -19.83 -18.88 -10.48
N TRP A 1171 -19.01 -18.77 -9.43
CA TRP A 1171 -17.61 -18.34 -9.53
C TRP A 1171 -16.62 -19.47 -9.71
N LEU A 1172 -16.87 -20.63 -9.11
CA LEU A 1172 -15.98 -21.78 -9.19
C LEU A 1172 -16.24 -22.61 -10.47
N PRO A 1173 -15.22 -23.35 -10.97
CA PRO A 1173 -15.44 -24.37 -12.00
C PRO A 1173 -16.44 -25.45 -11.50
N ASP A 1174 -17.16 -26.07 -12.43
CA ASP A 1174 -18.22 -27.06 -12.17
C ASP A 1174 -17.71 -28.39 -11.59
#